data_AF-A0A3M5JPK5-F1
#
_entry.id   AF-A0A3M5JPK5-F1
#
_cell.length_a   1.000
_cell.length_b   1.000
_cell.length_c   1.000
_cell.angle_alpha   90.00
_cell.angle_beta   90.00
_cell.angle_gamma   90.00
#
_symmetry.space_group_name_H-M   'P 1'
#
loop_
_entity.id
_entity.type
_entity.pdbx_description
1 polymer ?
#
loop_
_entity_poly.entity_id
_entity_poly.type
_entity_poly.pdbx_seq_one_letter_code
_entity_poly.pdbx_strand_id
1 'polypeptide(L)'
;SAGPSCEMDKLIVQIVGKKHSDQQQVLLLGSDGTRIYSPKSEVLERDLFSSTLKVWDHIEGTHLHLQIATLEGEPIRLPLLSGTKVTPRQADAQFNQIVPVLPFVALPGSKTLDDMGTPVLARAGYVYVFYQEKLWRELEIHVSENGNTYHDIDVARYRQQSGFLAGERKATGQALEDIWLPALWNNRHVQTLQLCFSEIQLSAARLERLEKDAASRDQRCNSPDLSGSKMRFKDLYKGKPDGKAMLDAFSGFDAKNPVAQALIAPIKATRLNLQYNAFPVSLAAPQRARQPGYEGLLDHPARYLCDLSGQYPVESFRQAKAFLAEAARGIAVQDVRHLELTAMADALLASLPIEADAEPVDAGVLWEAQAGVVDVLENARQRQVCGVLLDDACYRLRHLRQRVDTCQQLFALCARHAVLHPHHASALLVQQLVVPRSIRGQENPLHAAMAKLHEPGRRAINQCTATVQRAVVWRHMLSAQDALIVSLKQSTTEQMLADHLSLEGFDYVAAMYELSRTLATLALLPSNVDPLAPGGDMVDAVTGVGLWDQAVSLGQKFLNQIASDDTSPLHLMLWPECDLQTACAPYVVPVTDDENKGDGRFRATELARFETQPAPDPIAQVTLDATTLANLLAGDSLQNFFLINNGKATTAALVGIFENLQSAADGAANAVAKASQTLASAKGNANSANANVRSANDRLAQMQERLGANADKINVNRQGRGVQQLRSMMPEHFGAAFLIRRNQVTSQHYVFGLEDLPGRESLPKTRYGEYLRPDGSPFGDIAPPHPSSIRLPKGDHLVLV
;
A
#
# COMPACT_ATOMS: atom_id res chain seq x y z
N SER A 1 21.42 33.21 31.14
CA SER A 1 21.92 33.52 29.80
C SER A 1 23.43 33.34 29.79
N ALA A 2 24.02 32.77 28.74
CA ALA A 2 25.46 32.55 28.61
C ALA A 2 26.03 33.12 27.28
N GLY A 3 25.29 34.02 26.63
CA GLY A 3 25.73 34.71 25.41
C GLY A 3 26.42 36.05 25.72
N PRO A 4 27.20 36.62 24.78
CA PRO A 4 27.83 37.93 24.94
C PRO A 4 26.77 39.00 25.23
N SER A 5 26.87 39.61 26.40
CA SER A 5 25.85 40.50 26.98
C SER A 5 26.04 41.95 26.51
N CYS A 6 25.57 42.32 25.32
CA CYS A 6 25.61 43.74 24.89
C CYS A 6 24.42 44.24 24.04
N GLU A 7 23.48 43.40 23.59
CA GLU A 7 22.35 43.87 22.77
C GLU A 7 21.06 43.89 23.61
N MET A 8 20.66 45.08 24.11
CA MET A 8 19.36 45.28 24.76
C MET A 8 18.26 45.53 23.72
N ASP A 9 17.01 45.18 24.07
CA ASP A 9 15.78 45.46 23.31
C ASP A 9 15.75 44.95 21.86
N LYS A 10 16.36 43.78 21.60
CA LYS A 10 16.33 43.14 20.26
C LYS A 10 15.27 42.05 20.15
N LEU A 11 14.74 41.90 18.94
CA LEU A 11 14.07 40.69 18.46
C LEU A 11 15.04 39.97 17.52
N ILE A 12 15.40 38.74 17.85
CA ILE A 12 16.35 37.92 17.08
C ILE A 12 15.64 36.66 16.60
N VAL A 13 15.68 36.41 15.29
CA VAL A 13 15.20 35.17 14.67
C VAL A 13 16.39 34.46 14.03
N GLN A 14 16.61 33.21 14.41
CA GLN A 14 17.61 32.34 13.79
C GLN A 14 16.98 31.50 12.68
N ILE A 15 17.60 31.49 11.51
CA ILE A 15 17.26 30.60 10.41
C ILE A 15 18.41 29.59 10.30
N VAL A 16 18.12 28.29 10.48
CA VAL A 16 19.14 27.23 10.46
C VAL A 16 19.66 27.01 9.05
N GLY A 17 20.97 26.79 8.89
CA GLY A 17 21.64 26.64 7.60
C GLY A 17 22.29 27.93 7.10
N LYS A 18 22.68 27.96 5.82
CA LYS A 18 23.30 29.11 5.17
C LYS A 18 22.96 29.19 3.69
N LYS A 19 23.20 30.37 3.10
CA LYS A 19 22.96 30.66 1.66
C LYS A 19 21.53 30.33 1.23
N HIS A 20 20.56 30.76 2.01
CA HIS A 20 19.15 30.56 1.68
C HIS A 20 18.75 31.41 0.48
N SER A 21 17.81 30.88 -0.31
CA SER A 21 17.19 31.60 -1.43
C SER A 21 16.34 32.78 -0.96
N ASP A 22 16.30 33.84 -1.76
CA ASP A 22 15.49 35.05 -1.47
C ASP A 22 13.98 34.87 -1.75
N GLN A 23 13.57 33.70 -2.25
CA GLN A 23 12.18 33.36 -2.57
C GLN A 23 11.29 33.18 -1.32
N GLN A 24 11.91 33.00 -0.15
CA GLN A 24 11.24 32.98 1.15
C GLN A 24 11.92 33.95 2.10
N GLN A 25 11.14 34.75 2.83
CA GLN A 25 11.67 35.77 3.73
C GLN A 25 10.83 35.89 5.01
N VAL A 26 11.51 36.11 6.14
CA VAL A 26 10.84 36.48 7.40
C VAL A 26 10.71 37.98 7.46
N LEU A 27 9.46 38.44 7.57
CA LEU A 27 9.12 39.85 7.69
C LEU A 27 8.66 40.17 9.11
N LEU A 28 9.04 41.36 9.58
CA LEU A 28 8.47 41.97 10.77
C LEU A 28 7.51 43.07 10.32
N LEU A 29 6.23 42.88 10.60
CA LEU A 29 5.15 43.79 10.23
C LEU A 29 4.69 44.61 11.44
N GLY A 30 4.29 45.87 11.21
CA GLY A 30 3.58 46.69 12.19
C GLY A 30 2.19 46.14 12.50
N SER A 31 1.56 46.67 13.55
CA SER A 31 0.21 46.29 13.98
C SER A 31 -0.88 46.56 12.91
N ASP A 32 -0.60 47.46 11.97
CA ASP A 32 -1.47 47.76 10.82
C ASP A 32 -1.32 46.76 9.66
N GLY A 33 -0.35 45.83 9.73
CA GLY A 33 -0.06 44.85 8.69
C GLY A 33 0.58 45.40 7.41
N THR A 34 0.79 46.72 7.31
CA THR A 34 1.31 47.38 6.10
C THR A 34 2.79 47.74 6.21
N ARG A 35 3.23 48.21 7.39
CA ARG A 35 4.60 48.66 7.59
C ARG A 35 5.55 47.48 7.77
N ILE A 36 6.60 47.39 6.94
CA ILE A 36 7.63 46.35 7.00
C ILE A 36 8.91 46.92 7.62
N TYR A 37 9.45 46.26 8.64
CA TYR A 37 10.72 46.62 9.27
C TYR A 37 11.86 45.76 8.76
N SER A 38 12.96 46.39 8.34
CA SER A 38 14.13 45.69 7.79
C SER A 38 15.04 45.13 8.89
N PRO A 39 15.46 43.85 8.81
CA PRO A 39 16.43 43.29 9.74
C PRO A 39 17.87 43.66 9.38
N LYS A 40 18.73 43.69 10.40
CA LYS A 40 20.17 43.43 10.20
C LYS A 40 20.38 41.92 10.08
N SER A 41 21.04 41.47 9.01
CA SER A 41 21.36 40.06 8.81
C SER A 41 22.80 39.75 9.25
N GLU A 42 23.00 38.65 9.96
CA GLU A 42 24.31 38.18 10.43
C GLU A 42 24.45 36.68 10.12
N VAL A 43 25.51 36.29 9.42
CA VAL A 43 25.76 34.88 9.07
C VAL A 43 26.72 34.27 10.09
N LEU A 44 26.31 33.16 10.70
CA LEU A 44 27.11 32.37 11.63
C LEU A 44 27.53 31.07 10.95
N GLU A 45 28.70 31.05 10.32
CA GLU A 45 29.22 29.85 9.66
C GLU A 45 29.98 28.94 10.63
N ARG A 46 29.65 27.65 10.62
CA ARG A 46 30.33 26.60 11.40
C ARG A 46 30.31 25.28 10.63
N ASP A 47 31.28 24.40 10.90
CA ASP A 47 31.45 23.14 10.16
C ASP A 47 30.22 22.21 10.19
N LEU A 48 29.52 22.13 11.32
CA LEU A 48 28.41 21.18 11.53
C LEU A 48 27.03 21.83 11.63
N PHE A 49 26.96 23.14 11.87
CA PHE A 49 25.71 23.85 12.12
C PHE A 49 25.89 25.35 11.89
N SER A 50 25.63 25.82 10.68
CA SER A 50 25.54 27.25 10.39
C SER A 50 24.12 27.78 10.60
N SER A 51 23.99 29.09 10.75
CA SER A 51 22.69 29.75 10.80
C SER A 51 22.80 31.21 10.34
N THR A 52 21.71 31.79 9.84
CA THR A 52 21.58 33.23 9.61
C THR A 52 20.70 33.84 10.68
N LEU A 53 21.15 34.92 11.32
CA LEU A 53 20.34 35.70 12.26
C LEU A 53 19.70 36.89 11.54
N LYS A 54 18.41 37.11 11.80
CA LYS A 54 17.69 38.33 11.47
C LYS A 54 17.43 39.08 12.77
N VAL A 55 17.99 40.28 12.87
CA VAL A 55 17.99 41.10 14.09
C VAL A 55 17.25 42.40 13.85
N TRP A 56 16.23 42.66 14.64
CA TRP A 56 15.50 43.92 14.68
C TRP A 56 15.61 44.56 16.07
N ASP A 57 15.44 45.88 16.13
CA ASP A 57 14.98 46.51 17.36
C ASP A 57 13.56 46.03 17.64
N HIS A 58 13.29 45.65 18.89
CA HIS A 58 11.96 45.22 19.28
C HIS A 58 11.01 46.41 19.31
N ILE A 59 9.83 46.21 18.71
CA ILE A 59 8.76 47.20 18.65
C ILE A 59 7.48 46.52 19.11
N GLU A 60 6.80 47.10 20.10
CA GLU A 60 5.54 46.56 20.60
C GLU A 60 4.47 46.48 19.50
N GLY A 61 3.65 45.43 19.54
CA GLY A 61 2.57 45.21 18.59
C GLY A 61 3.01 44.74 17.19
N THR A 62 4.30 44.44 16.98
CA THR A 62 4.77 43.88 15.71
C THR A 62 4.56 42.37 15.60
N HIS A 63 4.37 41.89 14.36
CA HIS A 63 4.06 40.50 14.03
C HIS A 63 5.09 39.94 13.04
N LEU A 64 5.47 38.68 13.20
CA LEU A 64 6.31 37.95 12.25
C LEU A 64 5.45 37.22 11.22
N HIS A 65 5.82 37.36 9.95
CA HIS A 65 5.22 36.67 8.82
C HIS A 65 6.30 36.01 7.97
N LEU A 66 5.98 34.87 7.36
CA LEU A 66 6.73 34.28 6.26
C LEU A 66 6.14 34.81 4.95
N GLN A 67 6.96 35.41 4.11
CA GLN A 67 6.59 35.80 2.77
C GLN A 67 7.19 34.82 1.76
N ILE A 68 6.37 34.36 0.82
CA ILE A 68 6.75 33.48 -0.27
C ILE A 68 6.48 34.20 -1.57
N ALA A 69 7.50 34.31 -2.42
CA ALA A 69 7.34 34.88 -3.74
C ALA A 69 6.38 34.04 -4.60
N THR A 70 5.61 34.68 -5.45
CA THR A 70 4.68 34.05 -6.39
C THR A 70 5.16 34.21 -7.83
N LEU A 71 4.71 33.32 -8.70
CA LEU A 71 4.93 33.42 -10.15
C LEU A 71 4.16 34.62 -10.72
N GLU A 72 2.94 34.83 -10.22
CA GLU A 72 2.05 35.93 -10.63
C GLU A 72 1.26 36.47 -9.42
N GLY A 73 1.05 37.80 -9.40
CA GLY A 73 0.28 38.49 -8.36
C GLY A 73 1.08 38.79 -7.08
N GLU A 74 0.35 39.09 -6.00
CA GLU A 74 0.95 39.42 -4.70
C GLU A 74 1.61 38.20 -4.04
N PRO A 75 2.72 38.39 -3.29
CA PRO A 75 3.35 37.32 -2.52
C PRO A 75 2.41 36.68 -1.49
N ILE A 76 2.55 35.37 -1.26
CA ILE A 76 1.81 34.67 -0.20
C ILE A 76 2.41 35.09 1.14
N ARG A 77 1.58 35.62 2.05
CA ARG A 77 1.99 36.03 3.40
C ARG A 77 1.35 35.14 4.45
N LEU A 78 2.18 34.37 5.13
CA LEU A 78 1.77 33.40 6.14
C LEU A 78 2.12 33.91 7.54
N PRO A 79 1.15 34.01 8.48
CA PRO A 79 1.43 34.46 9.83
C PRO A 79 2.31 33.43 10.58
N LEU A 80 3.31 33.90 11.34
CA LEU A 80 4.19 33.08 12.17
C LEU A 80 3.97 33.33 13.67
N LEU A 81 4.10 34.59 14.11
CA LEU A 81 4.01 34.98 15.52
C LEU A 81 3.46 36.40 15.65
N SER A 82 2.31 36.56 16.30
CA SER A 82 1.70 37.87 16.55
C SER A 82 2.22 38.57 17.83
N GLY A 83 2.64 37.83 18.85
CA GLY A 83 3.16 38.37 20.11
C GLY A 83 4.68 38.34 20.18
N THR A 84 5.36 39.18 19.40
CA THR A 84 6.83 39.29 19.47
C THR A 84 7.27 39.84 20.83
N LYS A 85 8.45 39.44 21.31
CA LYS A 85 9.04 39.90 22.57
C LYS A 85 10.51 40.22 22.39
N VAL A 86 11.06 41.00 23.32
CA VAL A 86 12.51 41.13 23.48
C VAL A 86 13.12 39.75 23.74
N THR A 87 14.10 39.37 22.94
CA THR A 87 14.82 38.10 23.06
C THR A 87 16.32 38.34 23.20
N PRO A 88 16.95 37.99 24.33
CA PRO A 88 18.39 38.12 24.49
C PRO A 88 19.12 37.16 23.56
N ARG A 89 20.27 37.60 23.03
CA ARG A 89 21.15 36.78 22.20
C ARG A 89 21.66 35.55 22.98
N GLN A 90 21.59 34.39 22.34
CA GLN A 90 22.07 33.11 22.87
C GLN A 90 23.35 32.64 22.17
N ALA A 91 24.11 31.76 22.82
CA ALA A 91 25.36 31.22 22.27
C ALA A 91 25.17 30.05 21.29
N ASP A 92 24.15 29.20 21.52
CA ASP A 92 23.89 28.00 20.72
C ASP A 92 22.66 28.15 19.82
N ALA A 93 21.45 28.14 20.40
CA ALA A 93 20.18 28.33 19.69
C ALA A 93 19.45 29.59 20.20
N GLN A 94 18.95 30.41 19.28
CA GLN A 94 18.18 31.62 19.64
C GLN A 94 16.76 31.25 20.09
N PHE A 95 16.13 32.16 20.83
CA PHE A 95 14.77 31.95 21.37
C PHE A 95 13.66 31.93 20.32
N ASN A 96 13.94 32.49 19.14
CA ASN A 96 13.09 32.32 17.96
C ASN A 96 13.90 31.62 16.88
N GLN A 97 13.35 30.55 16.32
CA GLN A 97 14.06 29.72 15.35
C GLN A 97 13.12 29.22 14.25
N ILE A 98 13.60 29.33 13.02
CA ILE A 98 13.04 28.73 11.81
C ILE A 98 14.05 27.71 11.28
N VAL A 99 13.54 26.57 10.86
CA VAL A 99 14.33 25.48 10.30
C VAL A 99 13.87 25.21 8.86
N PRO A 100 14.72 25.51 7.87
CA PRO A 100 14.54 25.03 6.51
C PRO A 100 14.67 23.51 6.44
N VAL A 101 13.67 22.85 5.87
CA VAL A 101 13.62 21.40 5.76
C VAL A 101 13.35 20.92 4.34
N LEU A 102 13.86 19.73 4.03
CA LEU A 102 13.41 18.92 2.90
C LEU A 102 12.52 17.77 3.43
N PRO A 103 11.37 17.49 2.78
CA PRO A 103 10.59 16.29 3.03
C PRO A 103 11.33 15.04 2.56
N PHE A 104 11.61 14.14 3.50
CA PHE A 104 12.11 12.79 3.26
C PHE A 104 11.01 11.77 3.57
N VAL A 105 11.10 10.58 2.97
CA VAL A 105 10.28 9.40 3.27
C VAL A 105 11.19 8.20 3.46
N ALA A 106 10.65 7.13 4.05
CA ALA A 106 11.36 5.86 4.19
C ALA A 106 11.20 5.01 2.92
N LEU A 107 12.30 4.43 2.41
CA LEU A 107 12.24 3.53 1.24
C LEU A 107 12.74 2.11 1.59
N PRO A 108 11.89 1.27 2.20
CA PRO A 108 12.22 -0.12 2.52
C PRO A 108 12.06 -1.05 1.32
N GLY A 109 12.75 -2.18 1.35
CA GLY A 109 12.53 -3.32 0.46
C GLY A 109 11.33 -4.19 0.85
N SER A 110 11.08 -5.23 0.06
CA SER A 110 9.93 -6.16 0.21
C SER A 110 10.27 -7.49 0.87
N LYS A 111 11.55 -7.81 1.04
CA LYS A 111 12.02 -9.15 1.48
C LYS A 111 11.98 -9.39 2.97
N THR A 112 11.94 -8.34 3.79
CA THR A 112 11.98 -8.46 5.25
C THR A 112 11.22 -7.32 5.92
N LEU A 113 10.61 -7.62 7.06
CA LEU A 113 9.97 -6.63 7.94
C LEU A 113 10.99 -5.84 8.77
N ASP A 114 12.24 -6.30 8.84
CA ASP A 114 13.30 -5.64 9.60
C ASP A 114 13.90 -4.43 8.88
N ASP A 115 13.59 -4.26 7.60
CA ASP A 115 13.97 -3.10 6.81
C ASP A 115 13.03 -1.93 7.10
N MET A 116 13.55 -0.91 7.79
CA MET A 116 12.82 0.31 8.14
C MET A 116 12.93 1.41 7.07
N GLY A 117 13.63 1.12 5.97
CA GLY A 117 13.92 2.03 4.87
C GLY A 117 14.97 3.07 5.21
N THR A 118 15.88 3.33 4.27
CA THR A 118 16.78 4.48 4.36
C THR A 118 16.01 5.78 4.01
N PRO A 119 16.38 6.95 4.57
CA PRO A 119 15.72 8.21 4.23
C PRO A 119 16.04 8.64 2.79
N VAL A 120 15.00 8.86 1.99
CA VAL A 120 15.10 9.37 0.61
C VAL A 120 14.17 10.57 0.43
N LEU A 121 14.43 11.45 -0.54
CA LEU A 121 13.52 12.56 -0.82
C LEU A 121 12.12 12.06 -1.14
N ALA A 122 11.08 12.79 -0.68
CA ALA A 122 9.71 12.53 -1.09
C ALA A 122 9.58 12.60 -2.63
N ARG A 123 8.71 11.78 -3.21
CA ARG A 123 8.39 11.81 -4.64
C ARG A 123 7.41 12.94 -4.96
N ALA A 124 7.06 13.09 -6.24
CA ALA A 124 6.03 14.04 -6.67
C ALA A 124 4.71 13.79 -5.91
N GLY A 125 4.02 14.88 -5.56
CA GLY A 125 2.86 14.87 -4.69
C GLY A 125 2.75 16.19 -3.93
N TYR A 126 2.23 16.14 -2.71
CA TYR A 126 1.89 17.31 -1.91
C TYR A 126 2.38 17.17 -0.47
N VAL A 127 2.83 18.28 0.11
CA VAL A 127 3.13 18.42 1.54
C VAL A 127 2.12 19.35 2.17
N TYR A 128 1.50 18.88 3.24
CA TYR A 128 0.57 19.66 4.05
C TYR A 128 1.26 20.03 5.35
N VAL A 129 1.20 21.30 5.72
CA VAL A 129 1.68 21.81 7.00
C VAL A 129 0.50 22.40 7.73
N PHE A 130 0.11 21.76 8.83
CA PHE A 130 -0.83 22.30 9.79
C PHE A 130 -0.07 23.06 10.86
N TYR A 131 -0.47 24.29 11.13
CA TYR A 131 0.09 25.13 12.17
C TYR A 131 -1.05 25.78 12.95
N GLN A 132 -1.04 25.63 14.27
CA GLN A 132 -2.15 26.06 15.13
C GLN A 132 -3.49 25.44 14.71
N GLU A 133 -3.47 24.13 14.42
CA GLU A 133 -4.65 23.31 14.08
C GLU A 133 -5.33 23.68 12.74
N LYS A 134 -4.73 24.60 11.98
CA LYS A 134 -5.20 25.03 10.67
C LYS A 134 -4.21 24.65 9.58
N LEU A 135 -4.71 24.32 8.39
CA LEU A 135 -3.88 24.18 7.20
C LEU A 135 -3.21 25.54 6.94
N TRP A 136 -1.89 25.55 7.07
CA TRP A 136 -1.04 26.72 6.98
C TRP A 136 -0.31 26.78 5.65
N ARG A 137 0.18 25.63 5.17
CA ARG A 137 0.77 25.50 3.83
C ARG A 137 0.30 24.22 3.16
N GLU A 138 0.03 24.34 1.88
CA GLU A 138 -0.11 23.23 0.95
C GLU A 138 0.92 23.46 -0.15
N LEU A 139 1.84 22.52 -0.33
CA LEU A 139 2.92 22.66 -1.30
C LEU A 139 2.91 21.49 -2.27
N GLU A 140 2.96 21.78 -3.57
CA GLU A 140 3.17 20.79 -4.61
C GLU A 140 4.69 20.50 -4.75
N ILE A 141 5.05 19.22 -4.82
CA ILE A 141 6.42 18.74 -5.03
C ILE A 141 6.61 18.45 -6.51
N HIS A 142 7.52 19.19 -7.14
CA HIS A 142 7.99 18.88 -8.49
C HIS A 142 9.34 18.17 -8.39
N VAL A 143 9.49 17.07 -9.12
CA VAL A 143 10.73 16.27 -9.15
C VAL A 143 11.42 16.51 -10.48
N SER A 144 12.70 16.83 -10.44
CA SER A 144 13.56 16.99 -11.62
C SER A 144 14.91 16.31 -11.42
N GLU A 145 15.72 16.20 -12.48
CA GLU A 145 17.09 15.69 -12.41
C GLU A 145 17.99 16.52 -11.46
N ASN A 146 17.66 17.80 -11.27
CA ASN A 146 18.41 18.72 -10.41
C ASN A 146 17.94 18.69 -8.94
N GLY A 147 16.98 17.84 -8.59
CA GLY A 147 16.36 17.75 -7.27
C GLY A 147 14.91 18.22 -7.25
N ASN A 148 14.34 18.24 -6.05
CA ASN A 148 12.95 18.61 -5.83
C ASN A 148 12.80 20.13 -5.66
N THR A 149 11.71 20.67 -6.18
CA THR A 149 11.23 22.02 -5.87
C THR A 149 9.86 21.96 -5.22
N TYR A 150 9.58 22.93 -4.34
CA TYR A 150 8.33 23.00 -3.59
C TYR A 150 7.58 24.28 -3.97
N HIS A 151 6.31 24.16 -4.34
CA HIS A 151 5.50 25.26 -4.86
C HIS A 151 4.27 25.46 -3.98
N ASP A 152 4.20 26.57 -3.26
CA ASP A 152 3.06 26.87 -2.39
C ASP A 152 1.78 27.17 -3.18
N ILE A 153 0.67 26.63 -2.69
CA ILE A 153 -0.69 27.01 -3.04
C ILE A 153 -1.14 28.11 -2.09
N ASP A 154 -1.73 29.18 -2.60
CA ASP A 154 -2.34 30.24 -1.77
C ASP A 154 -3.65 29.73 -1.13
N VAL A 155 -3.50 28.94 -0.07
CA VAL A 155 -4.59 28.27 0.66
C VAL A 155 -5.69 29.25 1.08
N ALA A 156 -5.33 30.51 1.37
CA ALA A 156 -6.29 31.53 1.78
C ALA A 156 -7.31 31.84 0.68
N ARG A 157 -6.93 31.78 -0.61
CA ARG A 157 -7.85 31.98 -1.74
C ARG A 157 -8.87 30.86 -1.89
N TYR A 158 -8.54 29.67 -1.42
CA TYR A 158 -9.40 28.49 -1.49
C TYR A 158 -10.21 28.25 -0.21
N ARG A 159 -10.05 29.09 0.81
CA ARG A 159 -10.77 28.98 2.08
C ARG A 159 -11.99 29.89 2.09
N GLN A 160 -13.12 29.35 2.53
CA GLN A 160 -14.39 30.06 2.75
C GLN A 160 -14.82 29.95 4.21
N GLN A 161 -15.88 30.68 4.60
CA GLN A 161 -16.41 30.64 5.97
C GLN A 161 -16.85 29.22 6.38
N SER A 162 -17.39 28.44 5.44
CA SER A 162 -17.91 27.09 5.69
C SER A 162 -16.89 25.97 5.46
N GLY A 163 -15.69 26.24 4.93
CA GLY A 163 -14.80 25.17 4.50
C GLY A 163 -13.79 25.55 3.41
N PHE A 164 -13.51 24.60 2.52
CA PHE A 164 -12.65 24.81 1.34
C PHE A 164 -13.46 24.74 0.04
N LEU A 165 -13.01 25.49 -0.97
CA LEU A 165 -13.51 25.36 -2.34
C LEU A 165 -13.23 23.94 -2.87
N ALA A 166 -14.25 23.35 -3.50
CA ALA A 166 -14.11 22.08 -4.21
C ALA A 166 -13.30 22.25 -5.50
N GLY A 167 -12.66 21.17 -5.94
CA GLY A 167 -11.84 21.11 -7.14
C GLY A 167 -10.35 21.36 -6.91
N GLU A 168 -9.63 21.50 -8.03
CA GLU A 168 -8.19 21.68 -8.07
C GLU A 168 -7.74 23.01 -7.44
N ARG A 169 -6.70 22.94 -6.60
CA ARG A 169 -6.03 24.13 -6.06
C ARG A 169 -4.65 24.26 -6.69
N LYS A 170 -4.46 25.33 -7.46
CA LYS A 170 -3.26 25.54 -8.28
C LYS A 170 -2.13 26.17 -7.48
N ALA A 171 -0.92 25.66 -7.66
CA ALA A 171 0.27 26.24 -7.08
C ALA A 171 0.59 27.59 -7.75
N THR A 172 0.85 28.62 -6.94
CA THR A 172 1.18 29.98 -7.41
C THR A 172 2.51 30.48 -6.86
N GLY A 173 3.08 29.81 -5.85
CA GLY A 173 4.40 30.08 -5.30
C GLY A 173 5.53 29.79 -6.30
N GLN A 174 6.59 30.59 -6.25
CA GLN A 174 7.82 30.29 -6.97
C GLN A 174 8.48 29.01 -6.44
N ALA A 175 9.30 28.37 -7.27
CA ALA A 175 10.05 27.18 -6.90
C ALA A 175 10.94 27.42 -5.67
N LEU A 176 10.69 26.67 -4.60
CA LEU A 176 11.49 26.70 -3.38
C LEU A 176 12.45 25.52 -3.33
N GLU A 177 13.67 25.75 -2.85
CA GLU A 177 14.67 24.69 -2.63
C GLU A 177 14.54 24.01 -1.26
N ASP A 178 13.76 24.57 -0.34
CA ASP A 178 13.47 24.03 1.00
C ASP A 178 12.21 24.70 1.59
N ILE A 179 11.65 24.09 2.64
CA ILE A 179 10.43 24.55 3.30
C ILE A 179 10.78 25.15 4.66
N TRP A 180 10.54 26.44 4.87
CA TRP A 180 10.80 27.10 6.16
C TRP A 180 9.70 26.80 7.17
N LEU A 181 10.07 26.18 8.28
CA LEU A 181 9.15 25.79 9.35
C LEU A 181 9.53 26.42 10.69
N PRO A 182 8.56 26.85 11.50
CA PRO A 182 8.84 27.43 12.81
C PRO A 182 9.15 26.34 13.85
N ALA A 183 10.27 26.48 14.57
CA ALA A 183 10.69 25.53 15.61
C ALA A 183 10.53 26.08 17.02
N LEU A 184 10.94 27.34 17.23
CA LEU A 184 10.90 28.01 18.54
C LEU A 184 10.32 29.41 18.39
N TRP A 185 9.47 29.81 19.33
CA TRP A 185 9.02 31.20 19.50
C TRP A 185 9.09 31.58 20.97
N ASN A 186 9.70 32.73 21.27
CA ASN A 186 9.81 33.26 22.64
C ASN A 186 10.34 32.21 23.65
N ASN A 187 11.34 31.42 23.24
CA ASN A 187 11.93 30.32 24.02
C ASN A 187 10.97 29.17 24.35
N ARG A 188 9.95 28.96 23.51
CA ARG A 188 9.01 27.83 23.61
C ARG A 188 8.97 27.06 22.31
N HIS A 189 8.90 25.73 22.42
CA HIS A 189 8.68 24.86 21.27
C HIS A 189 7.32 25.15 20.64
N VAL A 190 7.30 25.12 19.31
CA VAL A 190 6.05 25.08 18.55
C VAL A 190 5.47 23.67 18.68
N GLN A 191 4.38 23.54 19.44
CA GLN A 191 3.75 22.24 19.73
C GLN A 191 2.67 21.84 18.71
N THR A 192 2.20 22.77 17.88
CA THR A 192 1.05 22.60 16.98
C THR A 192 1.43 22.51 15.51
N LEU A 193 2.69 22.18 15.21
CA LEU A 193 3.17 21.98 13.85
C LEU A 193 3.09 20.50 13.48
N GLN A 194 2.27 20.17 12.48
CA GLN A 194 2.05 18.80 12.03
C GLN A 194 2.17 18.75 10.51
N LEU A 195 2.84 17.72 9.99
CA LEU A 195 3.15 17.58 8.58
C LEU A 195 2.69 16.24 8.04
N CYS A 196 2.21 16.21 6.82
CA CYS A 196 2.03 14.96 6.09
C CYS A 196 2.38 15.12 4.61
N PHE A 197 2.82 14.02 4.02
CA PHE A 197 2.97 13.87 2.56
C PHE A 197 1.78 13.09 2.01
N SER A 198 1.27 13.49 0.85
CA SER A 198 0.25 12.79 0.09
C SER A 198 0.63 12.79 -1.38
N GLU A 199 0.44 11.68 -2.08
CA GLU A 199 0.64 11.64 -3.53
C GLU A 199 -0.42 12.46 -4.29
N ILE A 200 -1.64 12.47 -3.76
CA ILE A 200 -2.78 13.18 -4.34
C ILE A 200 -3.02 14.50 -3.62
N GLN A 201 -3.63 15.45 -4.31
CA GLN A 201 -4.17 16.64 -3.67
C GLN A 201 -5.38 16.26 -2.81
N LEU A 202 -5.32 16.53 -1.51
CA LEU A 202 -6.41 16.20 -0.58
C LEU A 202 -7.71 16.95 -0.97
N SER A 203 -8.85 16.27 -0.90
CA SER A 203 -10.14 16.89 -1.20
C SER A 203 -10.53 17.96 -0.18
N ALA A 204 -11.44 18.85 -0.55
CA ALA A 204 -11.95 19.88 0.35
C ALA A 204 -12.52 19.27 1.65
N ALA A 205 -13.36 18.24 1.52
CA ALA A 205 -13.93 17.51 2.64
C ALA A 205 -12.84 16.91 3.56
N ARG A 206 -11.78 16.36 2.97
CA ARG A 206 -10.66 15.80 3.73
C ARG A 206 -9.88 16.86 4.50
N LEU A 207 -9.59 18.00 3.88
CA LEU A 207 -8.93 19.13 4.56
C LEU A 207 -9.78 19.65 5.73
N GLU A 208 -11.09 19.78 5.54
CA GLU A 208 -11.99 20.19 6.62
C GLU A 208 -12.01 19.19 7.77
N ARG A 209 -12.04 17.89 7.47
CA ARG A 209 -11.97 16.83 8.47
C ARG A 209 -10.69 16.95 9.31
N LEU A 210 -9.55 17.11 8.65
CA LEU A 210 -8.25 17.22 9.32
C LEU A 210 -8.12 18.51 10.15
N GLU A 211 -8.78 19.61 9.79
CA GLU A 211 -8.83 20.79 10.67
C GLU A 211 -9.78 20.63 11.86
N LYS A 212 -10.93 19.99 11.65
CA LYS A 212 -12.01 19.87 12.66
C LYS A 212 -11.76 18.74 13.66
N ASP A 213 -11.06 17.68 13.27
CA ASP A 213 -10.80 16.52 14.12
C ASP A 213 -9.31 16.30 14.38
N ALA A 214 -8.91 16.65 15.60
CA ALA A 214 -7.55 16.48 16.09
C ALA A 214 -7.10 15.01 16.07
N ALA A 215 -7.98 14.05 16.39
CA ALA A 215 -7.59 12.63 16.43
C ALA A 215 -7.23 12.11 15.03
N SER A 216 -8.03 12.45 14.02
CA SER A 216 -7.73 12.10 12.63
C SER A 216 -6.43 12.76 12.16
N ARG A 217 -6.21 14.03 12.52
CA ARG A 217 -4.98 14.76 12.18
C ARG A 217 -3.74 14.20 12.85
N ASP A 218 -3.82 13.85 14.14
CA ASP A 218 -2.72 13.26 14.92
C ASP A 218 -2.34 11.86 14.41
N GLN A 219 -3.33 11.09 13.93
CA GLN A 219 -3.07 9.79 13.29
C GLN A 219 -2.45 9.93 11.91
N ARG A 220 -2.77 11.00 11.16
CA ARG A 220 -2.33 11.20 9.78
C ARG A 220 -0.97 11.89 9.66
N CYS A 221 -0.67 12.81 10.58
CA CYS A 221 0.45 13.73 10.48
C CYS A 221 1.59 13.39 11.45
N ASN A 222 2.80 13.77 11.06
CA ASN A 222 4.01 13.70 11.88
C ASN A 222 4.27 15.06 12.54
N SER A 223 4.74 15.04 13.79
CA SER A 223 5.14 16.24 14.53
C SER A 223 6.63 16.16 14.91
N PRO A 224 7.56 16.26 13.95
CA PRO A 224 8.99 16.16 14.25
C PRO A 224 9.46 17.33 15.13
N ASP A 225 10.33 17.06 16.10
CA ASP A 225 11.01 18.13 16.84
C ASP A 225 11.99 18.83 15.91
N LEU A 226 11.63 20.05 15.51
CA LEU A 226 12.43 20.87 14.62
C LEU A 226 13.57 21.61 15.32
N SER A 227 13.63 21.61 16.67
CA SER A 227 14.64 22.40 17.38
C SER A 227 16.06 21.99 16.97
N GLY A 228 16.80 22.94 16.40
CA GLY A 228 18.15 22.74 15.90
C GLY A 228 19.17 23.46 16.77
N SER A 229 20.21 22.75 17.20
CA SER A 229 21.37 23.38 17.84
C SER A 229 22.63 22.56 17.56
N LYS A 230 23.80 23.20 17.69
CA LYS A 230 25.08 22.50 17.50
C LYS A 230 25.21 21.36 18.51
N MET A 231 24.83 21.60 19.76
CA MET A 231 24.89 20.59 20.83
C MET A 231 23.93 19.44 20.53
N ARG A 232 22.66 19.75 20.24
CA ARG A 232 21.64 18.73 19.97
C ARG A 232 22.00 17.84 18.79
N PHE A 233 22.41 18.42 17.66
CA PHE A 233 22.75 17.62 16.48
C PHE A 233 24.01 16.78 16.69
N LYS A 234 24.98 17.28 17.47
CA LYS A 234 26.14 16.49 17.86
C LYS A 234 25.73 15.30 18.72
N ASP A 235 24.86 15.49 19.70
CA ASP A 235 24.44 14.44 20.64
C ASP A 235 23.59 13.36 19.94
N LEU A 236 22.68 13.78 19.05
CA LEU A 236 21.80 12.87 18.33
C LEU A 236 22.52 12.08 17.24
N TYR A 237 23.46 12.70 16.52
CA TYR A 237 23.90 12.16 15.23
C TYR A 237 25.41 11.96 15.05
N LYS A 238 26.27 12.60 15.86
CA LYS A 238 27.71 12.45 15.69
C LYS A 238 28.13 11.01 16.03
N GLY A 239 28.75 10.34 15.05
CA GLY A 239 29.23 8.95 15.21
C GLY A 239 28.11 7.91 15.22
N LYS A 240 26.88 8.28 14.84
CA LYS A 240 25.78 7.35 14.60
C LYS A 240 25.81 6.85 13.15
N PRO A 241 25.19 5.70 12.85
CA PRO A 241 25.01 5.22 11.48
C PRO A 241 24.38 6.28 10.58
N ASP A 242 24.99 6.54 9.43
CA ASP A 242 24.42 7.39 8.38
C ASP A 242 23.50 6.59 7.44
N GLY A 243 22.92 7.25 6.45
CA GLY A 243 21.98 6.65 5.51
C GLY A 243 22.61 5.55 4.65
N LYS A 244 23.93 5.59 4.43
CA LYS A 244 24.63 4.50 3.73
C LYS A 244 24.75 3.28 4.62
N ALA A 245 25.15 3.46 5.88
CA ALA A 245 25.18 2.39 6.86
C ALA A 245 23.78 1.78 7.10
N MET A 246 22.72 2.60 7.07
CA MET A 246 21.33 2.12 7.10
C MET A 246 21.00 1.27 5.88
N LEU A 247 21.31 1.75 4.67
CA LEU A 247 21.06 1.03 3.41
C LEU A 247 21.78 -0.32 3.39
N ASP A 248 23.06 -0.35 3.72
CA ASP A 248 23.88 -1.56 3.71
C ASP A 248 23.35 -2.59 4.72
N ALA A 249 22.96 -2.14 5.92
CA ALA A 249 22.46 -3.03 6.96
C ALA A 249 21.06 -3.58 6.66
N PHE A 250 20.14 -2.76 6.16
CA PHE A 250 18.79 -3.20 5.85
C PHE A 250 18.77 -4.10 4.61
N SER A 251 19.47 -3.71 3.55
CA SER A 251 19.49 -4.49 2.30
C SER A 251 20.24 -5.83 2.42
N GLY A 252 21.25 -5.90 3.30
CA GLY A 252 22.02 -7.10 3.57
C GLY A 252 21.48 -7.96 4.72
N PHE A 253 20.36 -7.57 5.34
CA PHE A 253 19.88 -8.22 6.55
C PHE A 253 19.53 -9.70 6.32
N ASP A 254 20.06 -10.57 7.18
CA ASP A 254 19.70 -11.98 7.24
C ASP A 254 19.16 -12.32 8.63
N ALA A 255 17.85 -12.55 8.70
CA ALA A 255 17.18 -12.93 9.94
C ALA A 255 17.71 -14.24 10.53
N LYS A 256 18.41 -15.09 9.77
CA LYS A 256 19.01 -16.34 10.26
C LYS A 256 20.40 -16.14 10.85
N ASN A 257 21.01 -14.98 10.66
CA ASN A 257 22.36 -14.69 11.12
C ASN A 257 22.33 -13.94 12.47
N PRO A 258 22.76 -14.56 13.59
CA PRO A 258 22.73 -13.93 14.91
C PRO A 258 23.57 -12.64 15.00
N VAL A 259 24.65 -12.54 14.23
CA VAL A 259 25.50 -11.33 14.18
C VAL A 259 24.75 -10.19 13.49
N ALA A 260 24.05 -10.47 12.39
CA ALA A 260 23.23 -9.47 11.71
C ALA A 260 22.09 -8.96 12.61
N GLN A 261 21.47 -9.85 13.39
CA GLN A 261 20.45 -9.47 14.39
C GLN A 261 20.99 -8.55 15.49
N ALA A 262 22.23 -8.76 15.96
CA ALA A 262 22.83 -7.90 16.96
C ALA A 262 23.22 -6.51 16.40
N LEU A 263 23.70 -6.46 15.16
CA LEU A 263 24.18 -5.23 14.52
C LEU A 263 23.05 -4.29 14.06
N ILE A 264 21.85 -4.82 13.77
CA ILE A 264 20.75 -4.00 13.25
C ILE A 264 20.07 -3.12 14.31
N ALA A 265 20.14 -3.48 15.60
CA ALA A 265 19.48 -2.75 16.68
C ALA A 265 19.89 -1.25 16.80
N PRO A 266 21.19 -0.88 16.87
CA PRO A 266 21.60 0.53 16.92
C PRO A 266 21.24 1.30 15.64
N ILE A 267 21.15 0.61 14.50
CA ILE A 267 20.76 1.19 13.21
C ILE A 267 19.26 1.52 13.22
N LYS A 268 18.42 0.59 13.66
CA LYS A 268 16.98 0.83 13.86
C LYS A 268 16.73 1.97 14.83
N ALA A 269 17.46 2.04 15.95
CA ALA A 269 17.33 3.13 16.92
C ALA A 269 17.67 4.49 16.29
N THR A 270 18.75 4.57 15.50
CA THR A 270 19.13 5.80 14.80
C THR A 270 18.08 6.18 13.76
N ARG A 271 17.58 5.20 12.99
CA ARG A 271 16.53 5.40 11.99
C ARG A 271 15.21 5.88 12.62
N LEU A 272 14.83 5.36 13.79
CA LEU A 272 13.68 5.84 14.57
C LEU A 272 13.88 7.27 15.05
N ASN A 273 15.09 7.66 15.48
CA ASN A 273 15.34 9.05 15.87
C ASN A 273 15.07 10.05 14.73
N LEU A 274 15.35 9.68 13.48
CA LEU A 274 15.05 10.50 12.30
C LEU A 274 13.54 10.71 12.09
N GLN A 275 12.69 9.79 12.56
CA GLN A 275 11.23 9.90 12.47
C GLN A 275 10.68 10.98 13.41
N TYR A 276 11.34 11.23 14.54
CA TYR A 276 10.87 12.14 15.58
C TYR A 276 11.56 13.50 15.59
N ASN A 277 12.58 13.71 14.75
CA ASN A 277 13.42 14.91 14.81
C ASN A 277 13.77 15.39 13.40
N ALA A 278 13.94 16.71 13.25
CA ALA A 278 14.73 17.22 12.15
C ALA A 278 16.17 16.67 12.22
N PHE A 279 16.74 16.38 11.06
CA PHE A 279 18.08 15.81 10.96
C PHE A 279 18.91 16.51 9.88
N PRO A 280 20.24 16.68 10.04
CA PRO A 280 21.08 17.20 8.98
C PRO A 280 20.96 16.36 7.70
N VAL A 281 20.76 16.99 6.54
CA VAL A 281 20.74 16.28 5.24
C VAL A 281 22.05 15.51 4.99
N SER A 282 23.15 15.93 5.62
CA SER A 282 24.43 15.20 5.58
C SER A 282 24.34 13.74 6.09
N LEU A 283 23.32 13.38 6.86
CA LEU A 283 23.08 12.01 7.30
C LEU A 283 22.41 11.13 6.26
N ALA A 284 21.66 11.69 5.30
CA ALA A 284 21.05 10.88 4.26
C ALA A 284 22.12 10.34 3.31
N ALA A 285 21.91 9.15 2.74
CA ALA A 285 22.79 8.63 1.70
C ALA A 285 22.74 9.54 0.45
N PRO A 286 23.85 9.68 -0.29
CA PRO A 286 23.81 10.27 -1.62
C PRO A 286 22.79 9.54 -2.50
N GLN A 287 22.03 10.28 -3.29
CA GLN A 287 20.94 9.69 -4.06
C GLN A 287 20.70 10.42 -5.39
N ARG A 288 20.11 9.70 -6.35
CA ARG A 288 19.60 10.25 -7.61
C ARG A 288 18.20 10.83 -7.42
N ALA A 289 17.70 11.53 -8.44
CA ALA A 289 16.30 11.94 -8.49
C ALA A 289 15.36 10.73 -8.44
N ARG A 290 14.21 10.87 -7.76
CA ARG A 290 13.22 9.80 -7.62
C ARG A 290 12.68 9.39 -9.00
N GLN A 291 12.53 8.09 -9.21
CA GLN A 291 11.91 7.50 -10.40
C GLN A 291 10.92 6.40 -9.98
N PRO A 292 9.76 6.75 -9.40
CA PRO A 292 8.85 5.79 -8.77
C PRO A 292 8.45 4.62 -9.66
N GLY A 293 8.30 4.84 -10.98
CA GLY A 293 7.98 3.79 -11.94
C GLY A 293 9.04 2.70 -12.03
N TYR A 294 10.33 3.07 -12.06
CA TYR A 294 11.43 2.09 -12.05
C TYR A 294 11.63 1.50 -10.65
N GLU A 295 11.50 2.32 -9.60
CA GLU A 295 11.60 1.87 -8.21
C GLU A 295 10.59 0.74 -7.89
N GLY A 296 9.36 0.81 -8.41
CA GLY A 296 8.35 -0.23 -8.22
C GLY A 296 8.75 -1.61 -8.77
N LEU A 297 9.64 -1.65 -9.76
CA LEU A 297 10.16 -2.89 -10.36
C LEU A 297 11.18 -3.61 -9.46
N LEU A 298 11.64 -3.01 -8.38
CA LEU A 298 12.74 -3.53 -7.57
C LEU A 298 12.23 -4.03 -6.21
N ASP A 299 12.77 -5.16 -5.75
CA ASP A 299 12.61 -5.65 -4.39
C ASP A 299 13.22 -4.70 -3.35
N HIS A 300 14.32 -4.02 -3.70
CA HIS A 300 14.97 -3.05 -2.82
C HIS A 300 15.27 -1.71 -3.54
N PRO A 301 14.26 -0.86 -3.76
CA PRO A 301 14.37 0.35 -4.58
C PRO A 301 15.43 1.35 -4.08
N ALA A 302 15.69 1.42 -2.79
CA ALA A 302 16.71 2.34 -2.26
C ALA A 302 18.15 2.00 -2.71
N ARG A 303 18.47 0.75 -3.08
CA ARG A 303 19.82 0.43 -3.59
C ARG A 303 20.04 1.01 -4.98
N TYR A 304 18.99 1.04 -5.79
CA TYR A 304 18.98 1.74 -7.07
C TYR A 304 19.07 3.25 -6.85
N LEU A 305 18.24 3.80 -5.97
CA LEU A 305 18.19 5.25 -5.75
C LEU A 305 19.52 5.80 -5.18
N CYS A 306 20.22 5.03 -4.36
CA CYS A 306 21.51 5.43 -3.79
C CYS A 306 22.72 5.01 -4.65
N ASP A 307 22.50 4.35 -5.79
CA ASP A 307 23.55 4.13 -6.78
C ASP A 307 23.68 5.36 -7.68
N LEU A 308 24.76 6.13 -7.53
CA LEU A 308 25.04 7.28 -8.40
C LEU A 308 25.75 6.88 -9.71
N SER A 309 26.25 5.64 -9.81
CA SER A 309 27.03 5.17 -10.97
C SER A 309 26.17 4.70 -12.14
N GLY A 310 24.90 4.36 -11.89
CA GLY A 310 23.99 3.80 -12.90
C GLY A 310 24.25 2.33 -13.23
N GLN A 311 25.06 1.63 -12.44
CA GLN A 311 25.42 0.22 -12.63
C GLN A 311 24.48 -0.76 -11.93
N TYR A 312 23.61 -0.29 -11.03
CA TYR A 312 22.68 -1.14 -10.29
C TYR A 312 21.82 -2.05 -11.18
N PRO A 313 21.21 -1.57 -12.29
CA PRO A 313 20.43 -2.43 -13.19
C PRO A 313 21.26 -3.59 -13.76
N VAL A 314 22.46 -3.28 -14.25
CA VAL A 314 23.37 -4.26 -14.86
C VAL A 314 23.81 -5.32 -13.85
N GLU A 315 24.18 -4.89 -12.64
CA GLU A 315 24.58 -5.82 -11.57
C GLU A 315 23.40 -6.70 -11.13
N SER A 316 22.20 -6.14 -11.01
CA SER A 316 20.99 -6.88 -10.65
C SER A 316 20.66 -7.97 -11.67
N PHE A 317 20.76 -7.65 -12.96
CA PHE A 317 20.52 -8.61 -14.04
C PHE A 317 21.63 -9.66 -14.16
N ARG A 318 22.89 -9.28 -13.92
CA ARG A 318 24.01 -10.23 -13.81
C ARG A 318 23.79 -11.22 -12.67
N GLN A 319 23.36 -10.74 -11.49
CA GLN A 319 23.04 -11.59 -10.34
C GLN A 319 21.87 -12.53 -10.64
N ALA A 320 20.82 -12.04 -11.30
CA ALA A 320 19.69 -12.86 -11.72
C ALA A 320 20.12 -14.00 -12.67
N LYS A 321 20.93 -13.70 -13.68
CA LYS A 321 21.47 -14.71 -14.61
C LYS A 321 22.36 -15.74 -13.90
N ALA A 322 23.22 -15.28 -12.98
CA ALA A 322 24.07 -16.16 -12.18
C ALA A 322 23.24 -17.11 -11.30
N PHE A 323 22.20 -16.58 -10.63
CA PHE A 323 21.25 -17.37 -9.87
C PHE A 323 20.56 -18.43 -10.74
N LEU A 324 20.03 -18.04 -11.90
CA LEU A 324 19.37 -18.97 -12.83
C LEU A 324 20.32 -20.06 -13.34
N ALA A 325 21.60 -19.75 -13.57
CA ALA A 325 22.60 -20.73 -13.98
C ALA A 325 22.95 -21.77 -12.90
N GLU A 326 22.90 -21.40 -11.62
CA GLU A 326 23.00 -22.36 -10.49
C GLU A 326 21.70 -23.16 -10.35
N ALA A 327 20.55 -22.50 -10.43
CA ALA A 327 19.24 -23.14 -10.33
C ALA A 327 18.99 -24.16 -11.45
N ALA A 328 19.46 -23.88 -12.68
CA ALA A 328 19.44 -24.81 -13.81
C ALA A 328 20.29 -26.07 -13.60
N ARG A 329 21.20 -26.06 -12.62
CA ARG A 329 21.93 -27.26 -12.15
C ARG A 329 21.23 -27.97 -11.00
N GLY A 330 20.07 -27.50 -10.55
CA GLY A 330 19.31 -28.05 -9.42
C GLY A 330 19.95 -27.79 -8.06
N ILE A 331 20.86 -26.81 -7.99
CA ILE A 331 21.63 -26.45 -6.79
C ILE A 331 20.89 -25.33 -6.07
N ALA A 332 20.61 -25.53 -4.78
CA ALA A 332 20.02 -24.50 -3.95
C ALA A 332 21.04 -23.36 -3.72
N VAL A 333 20.66 -22.14 -4.09
CA VAL A 333 21.47 -20.94 -3.86
C VAL A 333 21.20 -20.42 -2.45
N GLN A 334 22.25 -20.27 -1.64
CA GLN A 334 22.11 -19.85 -0.25
C GLN A 334 21.89 -18.34 -0.08
N ASP A 335 22.58 -17.51 -0.86
CA ASP A 335 22.45 -16.05 -0.75
C ASP A 335 21.59 -15.49 -1.90
N VAL A 336 20.37 -15.06 -1.56
CA VAL A 336 19.40 -14.46 -2.47
C VAL A 336 18.93 -13.08 -1.99
N ARG A 337 19.64 -12.48 -1.02
CA ARG A 337 19.24 -11.21 -0.39
C ARG A 337 19.20 -10.07 -1.41
N HIS A 338 20.17 -10.04 -2.31
CA HIS A 338 20.30 -9.00 -3.33
C HIS A 338 19.65 -9.33 -4.69
N LEU A 339 19.06 -10.52 -4.83
CA LEU A 339 18.45 -10.98 -6.08
C LEU A 339 17.17 -10.19 -6.41
N GLU A 340 17.18 -9.38 -7.45
CA GLU A 340 15.97 -8.70 -7.93
C GLU A 340 15.06 -9.66 -8.70
N LEU A 341 13.85 -9.91 -8.21
CA LEU A 341 12.94 -10.90 -8.79
C LEU A 341 12.40 -10.48 -10.16
N THR A 342 12.27 -9.19 -10.43
CA THR A 342 11.88 -8.71 -11.77
C THR A 342 13.02 -8.95 -12.76
N ALA A 343 14.28 -8.74 -12.35
CA ALA A 343 15.43 -9.12 -13.16
C ALA A 343 15.49 -10.64 -13.41
N MET A 344 15.12 -11.45 -12.42
CA MET A 344 14.96 -12.89 -12.57
C MET A 344 13.84 -13.25 -13.55
N ALA A 345 12.71 -12.56 -13.51
CA ALA A 345 11.59 -12.77 -14.42
C ALA A 345 12.00 -12.49 -15.87
N ASP A 346 12.63 -11.35 -16.11
CA ASP A 346 13.09 -10.94 -17.44
C ASP A 346 14.20 -11.86 -17.96
N ALA A 347 15.15 -12.25 -17.11
CA ALA A 347 16.20 -13.20 -17.49
C ALA A 347 15.64 -14.60 -17.80
N LEU A 348 14.62 -15.05 -17.06
CA LEU A 348 13.95 -16.32 -17.29
C LEU A 348 13.12 -16.27 -18.57
N LEU A 349 12.33 -15.21 -18.78
CA LEU A 349 11.55 -14.99 -19.99
C LEU A 349 12.45 -15.00 -21.24
N ALA A 350 13.59 -14.30 -21.20
CA ALA A 350 14.57 -14.28 -22.28
C ALA A 350 15.23 -15.64 -22.57
N SER A 351 15.14 -16.60 -21.64
CA SER A 351 15.64 -17.98 -21.83
C SER A 351 14.60 -18.93 -22.44
N LEU A 352 13.33 -18.54 -22.47
CA LEU A 352 12.27 -19.36 -23.05
C LEU A 352 12.24 -19.26 -24.58
N PRO A 353 11.77 -20.31 -25.29
CA PRO A 353 11.54 -20.23 -26.72
C PRO A 353 10.59 -19.08 -27.08
N ILE A 354 10.91 -18.33 -28.13
CA ILE A 354 10.05 -17.26 -28.66
C ILE A 354 8.81 -17.92 -29.27
N GLU A 355 7.62 -17.49 -28.83
CA GLU A 355 6.36 -17.91 -29.44
C GLU A 355 6.20 -17.25 -30.82
N ALA A 356 5.71 -18.00 -31.81
CA ALA A 356 5.73 -17.57 -33.22
C ALA A 356 4.98 -16.25 -33.51
N ASP A 357 4.04 -15.86 -32.64
CA ASP A 357 3.20 -14.67 -32.75
C ASP A 357 3.50 -13.62 -31.65
N ALA A 358 4.53 -13.81 -30.83
CA ALA A 358 4.85 -12.88 -29.74
C ALA A 358 5.67 -11.68 -30.27
N GLU A 359 5.28 -10.47 -29.88
CA GLU A 359 6.14 -9.31 -30.08
C GLU A 359 7.48 -9.52 -29.36
N PRO A 360 8.62 -9.13 -29.98
CA PRO A 360 9.91 -9.24 -29.33
C PRO A 360 9.94 -8.34 -28.09
N VAL A 361 9.90 -8.95 -26.91
CA VAL A 361 10.09 -8.24 -25.64
C VAL A 361 11.58 -8.04 -25.45
N ASP A 362 12.07 -6.82 -25.72
CA ASP A 362 13.46 -6.46 -25.40
C ASP A 362 13.60 -6.15 -23.91
N ALA A 363 13.50 -7.20 -23.10
CA ALA A 363 13.63 -7.11 -21.65
C ALA A 363 15.05 -6.62 -21.23
N GLY A 364 16.03 -6.67 -22.12
CA GLY A 364 17.41 -6.24 -21.86
C GLY A 364 17.52 -4.73 -21.60
N VAL A 365 16.71 -3.91 -22.26
CA VAL A 365 16.78 -2.44 -22.19
C VAL A 365 16.56 -1.92 -20.77
N LEU A 366 15.66 -2.54 -20.00
CA LEU A 366 15.39 -2.17 -18.60
C LEU A 366 16.61 -2.37 -17.67
N TRP A 367 17.55 -3.21 -18.08
CA TRP A 367 18.70 -3.63 -17.29
C TRP A 367 20.04 -3.11 -17.82
N GLU A 368 20.02 -2.20 -18.79
CA GLU A 368 21.21 -1.52 -19.28
C GLU A 368 21.78 -0.54 -18.25
N ALA A 369 23.06 -0.19 -18.43
CA ALA A 369 23.70 0.82 -17.60
C ALA A 369 23.00 2.16 -17.84
N GLN A 370 22.57 2.80 -16.76
CA GLN A 370 22.04 4.15 -16.83
C GLN A 370 23.17 5.16 -16.70
N ALA A 371 22.90 6.41 -17.08
CA ALA A 371 23.86 7.49 -16.90
C ALA A 371 24.23 7.64 -15.41
N GLY A 372 25.51 7.88 -15.15
CA GLY A 372 25.97 8.32 -13.84
C GLY A 372 25.44 9.73 -13.54
N VAL A 373 25.05 9.98 -12.29
CA VAL A 373 24.44 11.24 -11.87
C VAL A 373 25.13 11.79 -10.62
N VAL A 374 24.95 13.08 -10.37
CA VAL A 374 25.41 13.73 -9.14
C VAL A 374 24.40 13.51 -8.00
N ASP A 375 24.83 13.67 -6.76
CA ASP A 375 23.94 13.63 -5.60
C ASP A 375 22.95 14.80 -5.65
N VAL A 376 21.65 14.53 -5.76
CA VAL A 376 20.62 15.57 -5.77
C VAL A 376 20.55 16.34 -4.45
N LEU A 377 21.13 15.81 -3.37
CA LEU A 377 21.23 16.47 -2.08
C LEU A 377 22.45 17.38 -1.93
N GLU A 378 23.36 17.42 -2.91
CA GLU A 378 24.65 18.12 -2.77
C GLU A 378 24.48 19.60 -2.39
N ASN A 379 23.58 20.31 -3.09
CA ASN A 379 23.26 21.70 -2.78
C ASN A 379 22.72 21.87 -1.34
N ALA A 380 21.79 21.00 -0.93
CA ALA A 380 21.21 21.01 0.41
C ALA A 380 22.26 20.71 1.50
N ARG A 381 23.20 19.79 1.25
CA ARG A 381 24.32 19.49 2.16
C ARG A 381 25.22 20.72 2.34
N GLN A 382 25.57 21.41 1.25
CA GLN A 382 26.40 22.62 1.29
C GLN A 382 25.73 23.77 2.06
N ARG A 383 24.41 23.90 1.92
CA ARG A 383 23.58 24.87 2.66
C ARG A 383 23.28 24.45 4.10
N GLN A 384 23.63 23.22 4.49
CA GLN A 384 23.40 22.64 5.82
C GLN A 384 21.91 22.71 6.24
N VAL A 385 21.00 22.47 5.29
CA VAL A 385 19.56 22.36 5.59
C VAL A 385 19.25 21.04 6.28
N CYS A 386 18.06 20.95 6.86
CA CYS A 386 17.59 19.75 7.55
C CYS A 386 16.68 18.90 6.65
N GLY A 387 16.51 17.64 6.99
CA GLY A 387 15.45 16.77 6.53
C GLY A 387 14.42 16.54 7.63
N VAL A 388 13.18 16.28 7.24
CA VAL A 388 12.13 15.73 8.11
C VAL A 388 11.57 14.49 7.46
N LEU A 389 11.35 13.45 8.25
CA LEU A 389 10.82 12.19 7.73
C LEU A 389 9.29 12.16 7.85
N LEU A 390 8.63 12.00 6.70
CA LEU A 390 7.19 11.85 6.54
C LEU A 390 6.85 10.42 6.10
N ASP A 391 5.56 10.07 6.20
CA ASP A 391 5.04 8.78 5.77
C ASP A 391 4.58 8.78 4.30
N ASP A 392 4.87 7.69 3.57
CA ASP A 392 4.38 7.43 2.20
C ASP A 392 3.80 6.01 2.13
N ALA A 393 2.76 5.78 2.94
CA ALA A 393 2.05 4.51 2.98
C ALA A 393 1.46 4.10 1.61
N CYS A 394 1.07 5.07 0.77
CA CYS A 394 0.53 4.79 -0.56
C CYS A 394 1.57 4.09 -1.45
N TYR A 395 2.78 4.65 -1.54
CA TYR A 395 3.88 3.99 -2.25
C TYR A 395 4.16 2.60 -1.67
N ARG A 396 4.17 2.46 -0.33
CA ARG A 396 4.45 1.17 0.32
C ARG A 396 3.44 0.10 -0.05
N LEU A 397 2.14 0.42 -0.05
CA LEU A 397 1.10 -0.54 -0.44
C LEU A 397 1.24 -0.93 -1.92
N ARG A 398 1.40 0.04 -2.83
CA ARG A 398 1.56 -0.25 -4.26
C ARG A 398 2.81 -1.07 -4.56
N HIS A 399 3.95 -0.70 -3.96
CA HIS A 399 5.22 -1.42 -4.12
C HIS A 399 5.07 -2.88 -3.73
N LEU A 400 4.58 -3.16 -2.52
CA LEU A 400 4.43 -4.52 -2.04
C LEU A 400 3.41 -5.33 -2.84
N ARG A 401 2.30 -4.69 -3.26
CA ARG A 401 1.33 -5.31 -4.16
C ARG A 401 1.97 -5.72 -5.48
N GLN A 402 2.72 -4.81 -6.11
CA GLN A 402 3.44 -5.09 -7.34
C GLN A 402 4.45 -6.24 -7.18
N ARG A 403 5.08 -6.38 -6.00
CA ARG A 403 5.95 -7.54 -5.71
C ARG A 403 5.18 -8.85 -5.66
N VAL A 404 3.97 -8.86 -5.11
CA VAL A 404 3.09 -10.05 -5.12
C VAL A 404 2.68 -10.40 -6.56
N ASP A 405 2.32 -9.42 -7.38
CA ASP A 405 1.97 -9.64 -8.79
C ASP A 405 3.17 -10.19 -9.60
N THR A 406 4.38 -9.65 -9.35
CA THR A 406 5.64 -10.17 -9.93
C THR A 406 5.87 -11.64 -9.55
N CYS A 407 5.55 -12.02 -8.31
CA CYS A 407 5.66 -13.42 -7.88
C CYS A 407 4.71 -14.35 -8.65
N GLN A 408 3.47 -13.91 -8.91
CA GLN A 408 2.51 -14.68 -9.70
C GLN A 408 3.02 -14.91 -11.12
N GLN A 409 3.53 -13.86 -11.77
CA GLN A 409 4.13 -13.96 -13.11
C GLN A 409 5.32 -14.92 -13.11
N LEU A 410 6.18 -14.85 -12.09
CA LEU A 410 7.32 -15.74 -11.95
C LEU A 410 6.95 -17.20 -11.78
N PHE A 411 5.89 -17.53 -11.06
CA PHE A 411 5.41 -18.90 -10.98
C PHE A 411 5.00 -19.44 -12.35
N ALA A 412 4.27 -18.64 -13.14
CA ALA A 412 3.91 -19.00 -14.51
C ALA A 412 5.14 -19.20 -15.41
N LEU A 413 6.15 -18.32 -15.32
CA LEU A 413 7.42 -18.45 -16.04
C LEU A 413 8.21 -19.69 -15.60
N CYS A 414 8.24 -19.99 -14.31
CA CYS A 414 8.88 -21.20 -13.78
C CYS A 414 8.20 -22.47 -14.32
N ALA A 415 6.86 -22.48 -14.43
CA ALA A 415 6.12 -23.60 -15.00
C ALA A 415 6.44 -23.78 -16.49
N ARG A 416 6.43 -22.70 -17.28
CA ARG A 416 6.83 -22.72 -18.71
C ARG A 416 8.26 -23.24 -18.88
N HIS A 417 9.19 -22.78 -18.05
CA HIS A 417 10.57 -23.26 -18.06
C HIS A 417 10.67 -24.75 -17.72
N ALA A 418 9.95 -25.21 -16.68
CA ALA A 418 9.99 -26.60 -16.23
C ALA A 418 9.52 -27.58 -17.32
N VAL A 419 8.47 -27.21 -18.08
CA VAL A 419 7.90 -28.03 -19.17
C VAL A 419 8.89 -28.30 -20.31
N LEU A 420 9.92 -27.46 -20.47
CA LEU A 420 10.96 -27.69 -21.48
C LEU A 420 11.84 -28.91 -21.17
N HIS A 421 11.83 -29.42 -19.94
CA HIS A 421 12.60 -30.60 -19.58
C HIS A 421 11.89 -31.90 -19.97
N PRO A 422 12.55 -32.84 -20.68
CA PRO A 422 11.91 -34.08 -21.16
C PRO A 422 11.25 -34.95 -20.09
N HIS A 423 11.75 -34.88 -18.84
CA HIS A 423 11.26 -35.68 -17.73
C HIS A 423 10.42 -34.87 -16.72
N HIS A 424 9.95 -33.68 -17.09
CA HIS A 424 9.15 -32.79 -16.23
C HIS A 424 8.01 -33.51 -15.51
N ALA A 425 7.12 -34.18 -16.24
CA ALA A 425 5.93 -34.80 -15.66
C ALA A 425 6.29 -35.90 -14.64
N SER A 426 7.28 -36.75 -14.96
CA SER A 426 7.76 -37.78 -14.04
C SER A 426 8.45 -37.17 -12.82
N ALA A 427 9.27 -36.14 -13.00
CA ALA A 427 9.94 -35.44 -11.92
C ALA A 427 8.94 -34.75 -10.98
N LEU A 428 7.87 -34.16 -11.51
CA LEU A 428 6.80 -33.52 -10.73
C LEU A 428 6.07 -34.54 -9.85
N LEU A 429 5.74 -35.71 -10.40
CA LEU A 429 5.15 -36.81 -9.62
C LEU A 429 6.08 -37.28 -8.50
N VAL A 430 7.38 -37.45 -8.80
CA VAL A 430 8.38 -37.84 -7.79
C VAL A 430 8.51 -36.75 -6.73
N GLN A 431 8.53 -35.47 -7.12
CA GLN A 431 8.62 -34.34 -6.21
C GLN A 431 7.42 -34.26 -5.26
N GLN A 432 6.20 -34.54 -5.73
CA GLN A 432 5.00 -34.45 -4.91
C GLN A 432 4.74 -35.70 -4.07
N LEU A 433 5.08 -36.89 -4.57
CA LEU A 433 4.69 -38.15 -3.95
C LEU A 433 5.83 -38.87 -3.22
N VAL A 434 7.10 -38.62 -3.59
CA VAL A 434 8.26 -39.37 -3.07
C VAL A 434 9.17 -38.48 -2.23
N VAL A 435 9.50 -37.28 -2.72
CA VAL A 435 10.42 -36.38 -2.03
C VAL A 435 9.94 -35.94 -0.63
N PRO A 436 8.65 -35.65 -0.36
CA PRO A 436 8.22 -35.17 0.95
C PRO A 436 8.33 -36.27 2.00
N ARG A 437 8.80 -35.92 3.21
CA ARG A 437 8.86 -36.86 4.35
C ARG A 437 7.48 -37.22 4.89
N SER A 438 6.51 -36.33 4.69
CA SER A 438 5.14 -36.50 5.13
C SER A 438 4.19 -35.93 4.09
N ILE A 439 3.06 -36.59 3.88
CA ILE A 439 1.97 -36.11 3.02
C ILE A 439 0.74 -35.99 3.91
N ARG A 440 0.12 -34.81 3.95
CA ARG A 440 -1.07 -34.51 4.79
C ARG A 440 -0.89 -34.87 6.27
N GLY A 441 0.32 -34.68 6.80
CA GLY A 441 0.64 -34.93 8.21
C GLY A 441 0.89 -36.40 8.58
N GLN A 442 0.85 -37.33 7.62
CA GLN A 442 1.26 -38.72 7.82
C GLN A 442 2.65 -38.95 7.24
N GLU A 443 3.43 -39.84 7.85
CA GLU A 443 4.72 -40.27 7.30
C GLU A 443 4.54 -40.82 5.89
N ASN A 444 5.38 -40.37 4.97
CA ASN A 444 5.30 -40.80 3.57
C ASN A 444 6.07 -42.12 3.38
N PRO A 445 5.39 -43.26 3.15
CA PRO A 445 6.06 -44.55 2.97
C PRO A 445 6.94 -44.58 1.72
N LEU A 446 6.64 -43.75 0.72
CA LEU A 446 7.43 -43.66 -0.51
C LEU A 446 8.76 -42.92 -0.30
N HIS A 447 8.87 -42.10 0.75
CA HIS A 447 10.07 -41.30 1.01
C HIS A 447 11.33 -42.16 1.20
N ALA A 448 11.18 -43.38 1.73
CA ALA A 448 12.29 -44.32 1.86
C ALA A 448 13.01 -44.61 0.52
N ALA A 449 12.32 -44.47 -0.61
CA ALA A 449 12.92 -44.60 -1.94
C ALA A 449 13.97 -43.50 -2.26
N MET A 450 13.91 -42.34 -1.61
CA MET A 450 14.89 -41.26 -1.79
C MET A 450 16.30 -41.66 -1.36
N ALA A 451 16.44 -42.64 -0.47
CA ALA A 451 17.74 -43.20 -0.08
C ALA A 451 18.46 -43.88 -1.27
N LYS A 452 17.70 -44.34 -2.28
CA LYS A 452 18.24 -44.99 -3.49
C LYS A 452 18.69 -43.98 -4.57
N LEU A 453 18.30 -42.71 -4.43
CA LEU A 453 18.66 -41.65 -5.37
C LEU A 453 19.94 -40.95 -4.94
N HIS A 454 20.97 -41.03 -5.78
CA HIS A 454 22.19 -40.24 -5.64
C HIS A 454 21.93 -38.76 -5.98
N GLU A 455 22.87 -37.90 -5.59
CA GLU A 455 22.74 -36.45 -5.74
C GLU A 455 22.41 -35.97 -7.16
N PRO A 456 23.00 -36.53 -8.26
CA PRO A 456 22.61 -36.13 -9.61
C PRO A 456 21.12 -36.35 -9.91
N GLY A 457 20.52 -37.44 -9.42
CA GLY A 457 19.10 -37.72 -9.58
C GLY A 457 18.23 -36.74 -8.77
N ARG A 458 18.68 -36.37 -7.57
CA ARG A 458 18.01 -35.35 -6.74
C ARG A 458 18.06 -33.96 -7.39
N ARG A 459 19.21 -33.60 -7.96
CA ARG A 459 19.36 -32.37 -8.75
C ARG A 459 18.47 -32.38 -9.98
N ALA A 460 18.39 -33.51 -10.71
CA ALA A 460 17.52 -33.65 -11.87
C ALA A 460 16.04 -33.44 -11.53
N ILE A 461 15.58 -33.91 -10.37
CA ILE A 461 14.22 -33.59 -9.88
C ILE A 461 14.05 -32.08 -9.77
N ASN A 462 14.92 -31.39 -9.01
CA ASN A 462 14.85 -29.93 -8.82
C ASN A 462 14.90 -29.14 -10.15
N GLN A 463 15.71 -29.59 -11.12
CA GLN A 463 15.82 -28.99 -12.44
C GLN A 463 14.51 -29.10 -13.21
N CYS A 464 13.98 -30.32 -13.33
CA CYS A 464 12.78 -30.61 -14.08
C CYS A 464 11.50 -30.01 -13.48
N THR A 465 11.53 -29.59 -12.21
CA THR A 465 10.38 -28.96 -11.52
C THR A 465 10.60 -27.48 -11.18
N ALA A 466 11.72 -26.88 -11.60
CA ALA A 466 12.12 -25.50 -11.30
C ALA A 466 12.06 -25.17 -9.78
N THR A 467 12.38 -26.15 -8.92
CA THR A 467 12.13 -26.05 -7.47
C THR A 467 12.93 -24.95 -6.81
N VAL A 468 14.17 -24.72 -7.26
CA VAL A 468 15.06 -23.72 -6.67
C VAL A 468 14.50 -22.31 -6.90
N GLN A 469 14.06 -22.01 -8.13
CA GLN A 469 13.45 -20.74 -8.50
C GLN A 469 12.13 -20.54 -7.74
N ARG A 470 11.23 -21.52 -7.82
CA ARG A 470 9.91 -21.47 -7.15
C ARG A 470 10.04 -21.30 -5.64
N ALA A 471 11.03 -21.92 -5.00
CA ALA A 471 11.25 -21.78 -3.56
C ALA A 471 11.60 -20.34 -3.14
N VAL A 472 12.33 -19.60 -3.99
CA VAL A 472 12.62 -18.18 -3.75
C VAL A 472 11.35 -17.34 -3.92
N VAL A 473 10.61 -17.56 -5.01
CA VAL A 473 9.35 -16.85 -5.31
C VAL A 473 8.33 -17.03 -4.18
N TRP A 474 8.16 -18.26 -3.71
CA TRP A 474 7.24 -18.60 -2.62
C TRP A 474 7.55 -17.84 -1.33
N ARG A 475 8.82 -17.84 -0.89
CA ARG A 475 9.24 -17.12 0.32
C ARG A 475 9.05 -15.61 0.18
N HIS A 476 9.32 -15.08 -1.01
CA HIS A 476 9.16 -13.66 -1.26
C HIS A 476 7.70 -13.23 -1.26
N MET A 477 6.82 -13.99 -1.92
CA MET A 477 5.39 -13.72 -1.93
C MET A 477 4.83 -13.65 -0.50
N LEU A 478 5.18 -14.61 0.36
CA LEU A 478 4.79 -14.59 1.77
C LEU A 478 5.35 -13.36 2.51
N SER A 479 6.61 -13.01 2.29
CA SER A 479 7.24 -11.84 2.94
C SER A 479 6.58 -10.52 2.52
N ALA A 480 6.25 -10.37 1.24
CA ALA A 480 5.55 -9.19 0.72
C ALA A 480 4.12 -9.09 1.26
N GLN A 481 3.39 -10.22 1.33
CA GLN A 481 2.05 -10.27 1.94
C GLN A 481 2.09 -9.94 3.44
N ASP A 482 3.06 -10.46 4.19
CA ASP A 482 3.23 -10.14 5.60
C ASP A 482 3.51 -8.64 5.79
N ALA A 483 4.35 -8.05 4.93
CA ALA A 483 4.61 -6.62 4.94
C ALA A 483 3.37 -5.77 4.58
N LEU A 484 2.51 -6.25 3.66
CA LEU A 484 1.24 -5.57 3.33
C LEU A 484 0.32 -5.55 4.55
N ILE A 485 0.18 -6.69 5.23
CA ILE A 485 -0.66 -6.81 6.43
C ILE A 485 -0.16 -5.89 7.54
N VAL A 486 1.16 -5.84 7.77
CA VAL A 486 1.75 -4.93 8.76
C VAL A 486 1.48 -3.48 8.39
N SER A 487 1.58 -3.11 7.12
CA SER A 487 1.33 -1.75 6.64
C SER A 487 -0.14 -1.35 6.79
N LEU A 488 -1.08 -2.23 6.42
CA LEU A 488 -2.53 -2.01 6.52
C LEU A 488 -3.05 -1.90 7.96
N LYS A 489 -2.29 -2.37 8.95
CA LYS A 489 -2.63 -2.24 10.38
C LYS A 489 -2.21 -0.91 11.01
N GLN A 490 -1.46 -0.08 10.28
CA GLN A 490 -1.01 1.20 10.79
C GLN A 490 -2.11 2.26 10.63
N SER A 491 -2.35 3.04 11.69
CA SER A 491 -3.35 4.12 11.65
C SER A 491 -3.00 5.20 10.62
N THR A 492 -1.71 5.43 10.34
CA THR A 492 -1.26 6.34 9.29
C THR A 492 -1.72 5.86 7.90
N THR A 493 -1.61 4.56 7.65
CA THR A 493 -2.11 3.93 6.41
C THR A 493 -3.63 4.03 6.30
N GLU A 494 -4.37 3.79 7.39
CA GLU A 494 -5.83 3.98 7.39
C GLU A 494 -6.21 5.42 7.04
N GLN A 495 -5.55 6.41 7.63
CA GLN A 495 -5.78 7.82 7.29
C GLN A 495 -5.34 8.18 5.87
N MET A 496 -4.28 7.55 5.34
CA MET A 496 -3.88 7.69 3.94
C MET A 496 -4.94 7.10 3.00
N LEU A 497 -5.52 5.94 3.31
CA LEU A 497 -6.63 5.38 2.55
C LEU A 497 -7.85 6.32 2.60
N ALA A 498 -8.12 6.94 3.75
CA ALA A 498 -9.16 7.95 3.86
C ALA A 498 -8.89 9.18 2.98
N ASP A 499 -7.63 9.54 2.70
CA ASP A 499 -7.29 10.61 1.75
C ASP A 499 -7.81 10.27 0.34
N HIS A 500 -7.52 9.05 -0.14
CA HIS A 500 -7.95 8.57 -1.46
C HIS A 500 -9.47 8.33 -1.54
N LEU A 501 -10.06 7.74 -0.50
CA LEU A 501 -11.49 7.43 -0.46
C LEU A 501 -12.39 8.66 -0.21
N SER A 502 -11.77 9.82 0.08
CA SER A 502 -12.45 11.11 0.15
C SER A 502 -12.36 11.92 -1.15
N LEU A 503 -11.79 11.37 -2.23
CA LEU A 503 -11.86 11.95 -3.58
C LEU A 503 -13.29 11.87 -4.14
N GLU A 504 -13.58 12.57 -5.23
CA GLU A 504 -14.91 12.57 -5.87
C GLU A 504 -14.85 11.97 -7.27
N GLY A 505 -16.00 11.56 -7.80
CA GLY A 505 -16.11 11.09 -9.17
C GLY A 505 -15.28 9.82 -9.44
N PHE A 506 -14.64 9.77 -10.60
CA PHE A 506 -13.95 8.57 -11.06
C PHE A 506 -12.70 8.24 -10.22
N ASP A 507 -12.07 9.25 -9.63
CA ASP A 507 -10.94 9.04 -8.72
C ASP A 507 -11.36 8.21 -7.49
N TYR A 508 -12.59 8.37 -7.00
CA TYR A 508 -13.13 7.55 -5.90
C TYR A 508 -13.33 6.09 -6.33
N VAL A 509 -13.90 5.87 -7.53
CA VAL A 509 -14.07 4.52 -8.11
C VAL A 509 -12.71 3.83 -8.25
N ALA A 510 -11.72 4.56 -8.76
CA ALA A 510 -10.37 4.04 -8.95
C ALA A 510 -9.67 3.69 -7.63
N ALA A 511 -9.77 4.56 -6.62
CA ALA A 511 -9.24 4.30 -5.29
C ALA A 511 -9.89 3.05 -4.65
N MET A 512 -11.21 2.90 -4.76
CA MET A 512 -11.93 1.72 -4.28
C MET A 512 -11.49 0.45 -5.02
N TYR A 513 -11.33 0.53 -6.34
CA TYR A 513 -10.88 -0.58 -7.17
C TYR A 513 -9.46 -1.04 -6.78
N GLU A 514 -8.51 -0.11 -6.66
CA GLU A 514 -7.13 -0.45 -6.29
C GLU A 514 -7.02 -1.00 -4.86
N LEU A 515 -7.79 -0.47 -3.91
CA LEU A 515 -7.85 -1.02 -2.56
C LEU A 515 -8.47 -2.43 -2.56
N SER A 516 -9.57 -2.64 -3.28
CA SER A 516 -10.23 -3.95 -3.38
C SER A 516 -9.28 -5.01 -3.93
N ARG A 517 -8.54 -4.67 -4.99
CA ARG A 517 -7.51 -5.52 -5.56
C ARG A 517 -6.47 -5.83 -4.51
N THR A 518 -5.91 -4.81 -3.84
CA THR A 518 -4.83 -4.98 -2.85
C THR A 518 -5.22 -5.98 -1.78
N LEU A 519 -6.45 -5.89 -1.27
CA LEU A 519 -6.97 -6.83 -0.29
C LEU A 519 -7.12 -8.25 -0.85
N ALA A 520 -7.57 -8.41 -2.10
CA ALA A 520 -7.68 -9.73 -2.72
C ALA A 520 -6.34 -10.49 -2.76
N THR A 521 -5.22 -9.78 -2.94
CA THR A 521 -3.90 -10.44 -2.93
C THR A 521 -3.45 -10.98 -1.59
N LEU A 522 -4.03 -10.53 -0.48
CA LEU A 522 -3.73 -11.07 0.85
C LEU A 522 -4.30 -12.48 1.03
N ALA A 523 -5.38 -12.82 0.32
CA ALA A 523 -6.03 -14.13 0.42
C ALA A 523 -5.32 -15.23 -0.38
N LEU A 524 -4.45 -14.85 -1.33
CA LEU A 524 -3.79 -15.78 -2.24
C LEU A 524 -2.76 -16.63 -1.50
N LEU A 525 -2.92 -17.95 -1.59
CA LEU A 525 -1.88 -18.90 -1.21
C LEU A 525 -0.91 -19.03 -2.39
N PRO A 526 0.40 -19.17 -2.15
CA PRO A 526 1.35 -19.44 -3.23
C PRO A 526 0.97 -20.64 -4.11
N SER A 527 0.37 -21.71 -3.55
CA SER A 527 -0.10 -22.84 -4.36
C SER A 527 -1.25 -22.52 -5.31
N ASN A 528 -2.07 -21.51 -5.00
CA ASN A 528 -3.17 -21.08 -5.88
C ASN A 528 -2.64 -20.49 -7.19
N VAL A 529 -1.41 -19.98 -7.17
CA VAL A 529 -0.76 -19.28 -8.29
C VAL A 529 0.50 -19.99 -8.80
N ASP A 530 0.90 -21.10 -8.16
CA ASP A 530 1.97 -21.98 -8.61
C ASP A 530 1.38 -23.23 -9.29
N PRO A 531 1.40 -23.31 -10.64
CA PRO A 531 0.80 -24.42 -11.38
C PRO A 531 1.41 -25.78 -11.06
N LEU A 532 2.61 -25.80 -10.48
CA LEU A 532 3.37 -27.01 -10.18
C LEU A 532 3.29 -27.40 -8.70
N ALA A 533 2.48 -26.71 -7.88
CA ALA A 533 2.24 -27.05 -6.46
C ALA A 533 0.75 -27.33 -6.11
N PRO A 534 -0.03 -28.09 -6.91
CA PRO A 534 -1.45 -28.36 -6.62
C PRO A 534 -1.70 -29.06 -5.27
N GLY A 535 -0.68 -29.68 -4.68
CA GLY A 535 -0.73 -30.30 -3.35
C GLY A 535 -0.66 -29.32 -2.18
N GLY A 536 -0.34 -28.05 -2.44
CA GLY A 536 -0.08 -27.05 -1.39
C GLY A 536 1.30 -27.18 -0.75
N ASP A 537 2.18 -28.01 -1.30
CA ASP A 537 3.52 -28.27 -0.78
C ASP A 537 4.57 -28.42 -1.89
N MET A 538 5.81 -28.12 -1.54
CA MET A 538 6.96 -28.22 -2.40
C MET A 538 8.20 -28.55 -1.57
N VAL A 539 8.97 -29.56 -1.96
CA VAL A 539 10.19 -29.95 -1.26
C VAL A 539 11.38 -29.95 -2.22
N ASP A 540 12.48 -29.38 -1.75
CA ASP A 540 13.77 -29.46 -2.42
C ASP A 540 14.34 -30.88 -2.28
N ALA A 541 14.55 -31.57 -3.40
CA ALA A 541 15.00 -32.95 -3.40
C ALA A 541 16.46 -33.14 -2.94
N VAL A 542 17.27 -32.09 -3.01
CA VAL A 542 18.68 -32.10 -2.59
C VAL A 542 18.80 -31.77 -1.11
N THR A 543 18.21 -30.67 -0.67
CA THR A 543 18.34 -30.19 0.72
C THR A 543 17.30 -30.80 1.67
N GLY A 544 16.20 -31.33 1.15
CA GLY A 544 15.06 -31.83 1.93
C GLY A 544 14.23 -30.74 2.59
N VAL A 545 14.51 -29.45 2.32
CA VAL A 545 13.76 -28.33 2.87
C VAL A 545 12.41 -28.23 2.17
N GLY A 546 11.32 -28.29 2.93
CA GLY A 546 9.96 -28.14 2.46
C GLY A 546 9.41 -26.72 2.62
N LEU A 547 8.50 -26.36 1.73
CA LEU A 547 7.60 -25.21 1.78
C LEU A 547 6.18 -25.74 1.63
N TRP A 548 5.24 -25.17 2.38
CA TRP A 548 3.84 -25.59 2.33
C TRP A 548 2.94 -24.44 2.73
N ASP A 549 1.70 -24.51 2.27
CA ASP A 549 0.67 -23.59 2.69
C ASP A 549 0.26 -23.85 4.13
N GLN A 550 0.04 -22.76 4.86
CA GLN A 550 -0.64 -22.85 6.14
C GLN A 550 -2.12 -23.18 5.91
N ALA A 551 -2.73 -23.92 6.83
CA ALA A 551 -4.17 -24.20 6.78
C ALA A 551 -5.04 -22.93 6.74
N VAL A 552 -4.53 -21.83 7.34
CA VAL A 552 -5.06 -20.48 7.18
C VAL A 552 -3.87 -19.51 7.17
N SER A 553 -3.72 -18.75 6.09
CA SER A 553 -2.66 -17.74 5.99
C SER A 553 -2.92 -16.54 6.91
N LEU A 554 -1.88 -15.74 7.19
CA LEU A 554 -2.04 -14.49 7.95
C LEU A 554 -2.97 -13.50 7.22
N GLY A 555 -2.88 -13.43 5.90
CA GLY A 555 -3.76 -12.58 5.09
C GLY A 555 -5.22 -13.03 5.14
N GLN A 556 -5.49 -14.34 5.06
CA GLN A 556 -6.84 -14.88 5.26
C GLN A 556 -7.38 -14.58 6.67
N LYS A 557 -6.57 -14.71 7.72
CA LYS A 557 -7.00 -14.33 9.08
C LYS A 557 -7.35 -12.84 9.18
N PHE A 558 -6.49 -11.99 8.62
CA PHE A 558 -6.68 -10.54 8.62
C PHE A 558 -7.95 -10.14 7.86
N LEU A 559 -8.13 -10.65 6.63
CA LEU A 559 -9.32 -10.38 5.81
C LEU A 559 -10.61 -10.85 6.48
N ASN A 560 -10.62 -12.06 7.05
CA ASN A 560 -11.79 -12.56 7.75
C ASN A 560 -12.13 -11.69 8.98
N GLN A 561 -11.10 -11.20 9.69
CA GLN A 561 -11.28 -10.30 10.84
C GLN A 561 -11.90 -8.96 10.40
N ILE A 562 -11.29 -8.23 9.44
CA ILE A 562 -11.81 -6.93 9.02
C ILE A 562 -13.20 -7.05 8.38
N ALA A 563 -13.48 -8.12 7.63
CA ALA A 563 -14.80 -8.32 7.01
C ALA A 563 -15.90 -8.67 8.01
N SER A 564 -15.55 -8.94 9.28
CA SER A 564 -16.47 -9.39 10.32
C SER A 564 -16.51 -8.45 11.54
N ASP A 565 -15.59 -7.50 11.63
CA ASP A 565 -15.54 -6.44 12.63
C ASP A 565 -16.09 -5.14 12.02
N ASP A 566 -17.37 -4.85 12.27
CA ASP A 566 -18.06 -3.65 11.77
C ASP A 566 -17.58 -2.35 12.44
N THR A 567 -16.72 -2.45 13.45
CA THR A 567 -16.08 -1.29 14.11
C THR A 567 -14.71 -0.96 13.52
N SER A 568 -14.14 -1.85 12.70
CA SER A 568 -12.84 -1.64 12.07
C SER A 568 -12.90 -0.48 11.06
N PRO A 569 -11.93 0.46 11.06
CA PRO A 569 -11.89 1.54 10.07
C PRO A 569 -11.91 1.03 8.62
N LEU A 570 -11.13 -0.03 8.33
CA LEU A 570 -11.12 -0.65 7.00
C LEU A 570 -12.48 -1.25 6.64
N HIS A 571 -13.25 -1.77 7.61
CA HIS A 571 -14.59 -2.27 7.32
C HIS A 571 -15.50 -1.16 6.82
N LEU A 572 -15.52 -0.04 7.54
CA LEU A 572 -16.35 1.13 7.26
C LEU A 572 -15.98 1.83 5.94
N MET A 573 -14.74 1.66 5.48
CA MET A 573 -14.27 2.16 4.19
C MET A 573 -14.75 1.31 3.01
N LEU A 574 -14.91 -0.01 3.22
CA LEU A 574 -15.04 -0.99 2.14
C LEU A 574 -16.45 -1.51 1.91
N TRP A 575 -17.25 -1.62 2.99
CA TRP A 575 -18.57 -2.21 2.95
C TRP A 575 -19.64 -1.23 3.43
N PRO A 576 -20.85 -1.29 2.85
CA PRO A 576 -21.98 -0.55 3.37
C PRO A 576 -22.43 -1.10 4.73
N GLU A 577 -23.03 -0.24 5.54
CA GLU A 577 -23.77 -0.69 6.72
C GLU A 577 -24.95 -1.58 6.27
N CYS A 578 -25.03 -2.78 6.81
CA CYS A 578 -26.08 -3.73 6.47
C CYS A 578 -26.33 -4.70 7.62
N ASP A 579 -27.57 -4.75 8.08
CA ASP A 579 -28.09 -5.84 8.90
C ASP A 579 -28.90 -6.84 8.07
N LEU A 580 -29.22 -7.97 8.67
CA LEU A 580 -29.98 -9.03 7.99
C LEU A 580 -31.38 -8.57 7.57
N GLN A 581 -31.98 -7.67 8.34
CA GLN A 581 -33.31 -7.14 8.01
C GLN A 581 -33.27 -6.32 6.73
N THR A 582 -32.24 -5.49 6.58
CA THR A 582 -31.97 -4.68 5.39
C THR A 582 -31.74 -5.57 4.18
N ALA A 583 -30.89 -6.59 4.27
CA ALA A 583 -30.60 -7.51 3.16
C ALA A 583 -31.81 -8.36 2.72
N CYS A 584 -32.76 -8.62 3.63
CA CYS A 584 -33.99 -9.36 3.32
C CYS A 584 -35.14 -8.47 2.82
N ALA A 585 -35.01 -7.15 2.88
CA ALA A 585 -36.01 -6.21 2.38
C ALA A 585 -35.68 -5.77 0.93
N PRO A 586 -36.69 -5.41 0.12
CA PRO A 586 -36.46 -4.76 -1.17
C PRO A 586 -35.57 -3.53 -1.02
N TYR A 587 -34.63 -3.34 -1.94
CA TYR A 587 -33.74 -2.18 -1.89
C TYR A 587 -34.52 -0.89 -2.15
N VAL A 588 -34.20 0.14 -1.39
CA VAL A 588 -34.74 1.48 -1.59
C VAL A 588 -33.56 2.39 -1.90
N VAL A 589 -33.55 2.93 -3.11
CA VAL A 589 -32.53 3.91 -3.53
C VAL A 589 -32.62 5.13 -2.60
N PRO A 590 -31.51 5.57 -1.99
CA PRO A 590 -31.50 6.77 -1.15
C PRO A 590 -32.04 7.99 -1.89
N VAL A 591 -32.83 8.81 -1.20
CA VAL A 591 -33.39 10.06 -1.77
C VAL A 591 -32.33 11.18 -1.81
N THR A 592 -31.34 11.09 -0.93
CA THR A 592 -30.22 12.02 -0.81
C THR A 592 -28.92 11.28 -1.03
N ASP A 593 -28.00 11.92 -1.75
CA ASP A 593 -26.65 11.43 -1.93
C ASP A 593 -25.87 11.40 -0.62
N ASP A 594 -24.92 10.48 -0.54
CA ASP A 594 -24.00 10.36 0.58
C ASP A 594 -23.10 11.62 0.64
N GLU A 595 -23.11 12.28 1.78
CA GLU A 595 -22.23 13.42 2.02
C GLU A 595 -20.78 12.95 2.16
N ASN A 596 -19.86 13.59 1.42
CA ASN A 596 -18.43 13.40 1.63
C ASN A 596 -17.97 14.12 2.90
N LYS A 597 -17.74 13.35 3.97
CA LYS A 597 -17.29 13.86 5.26
C LYS A 597 -15.77 13.88 5.44
N GLY A 598 -15.01 13.48 4.41
CA GLY A 598 -13.54 13.41 4.48
C GLY A 598 -13.01 12.30 5.40
N ASP A 599 -13.85 11.32 5.75
CA ASP A 599 -13.52 10.21 6.64
C ASP A 599 -13.23 8.88 5.89
N GLY A 600 -13.32 8.90 4.56
CA GLY A 600 -13.06 7.75 3.70
C GLY A 600 -14.10 6.63 3.78
N ARG A 601 -15.24 6.83 4.43
CA ARG A 601 -16.29 5.81 4.52
C ARG A 601 -16.87 5.45 3.16
N PHE A 602 -17.44 4.26 3.08
CA PHE A 602 -18.13 3.76 1.89
C PHE A 602 -19.29 4.71 1.49
N ARG A 603 -19.25 5.24 0.27
CA ARG A 603 -20.28 6.12 -0.31
C ARG A 603 -20.90 5.45 -1.52
N ALA A 604 -22.00 4.74 -1.28
CA ALA A 604 -22.66 3.92 -2.28
C ALA A 604 -23.23 4.74 -3.44
N THR A 605 -23.87 5.86 -3.11
CA THR A 605 -24.50 6.75 -4.09
C THR A 605 -23.49 7.37 -5.06
N GLU A 606 -22.26 7.65 -4.60
CA GLU A 606 -21.17 8.14 -5.46
C GLU A 606 -20.71 7.07 -6.46
N LEU A 607 -20.58 5.81 -6.02
CA LEU A 607 -20.25 4.68 -6.92
C LEU A 607 -21.37 4.42 -7.94
N ALA A 608 -22.63 4.51 -7.51
CA ALA A 608 -23.80 4.28 -8.36
C ALA A 608 -23.89 5.25 -9.55
N ARG A 609 -23.34 6.46 -9.45
CA ARG A 609 -23.25 7.42 -10.57
C ARG A 609 -22.48 6.89 -11.77
N PHE A 610 -21.62 5.87 -11.55
CA PHE A 610 -20.79 5.24 -12.57
C PHE A 610 -21.36 3.92 -13.09
N GLU A 611 -22.55 3.51 -12.65
CA GLU A 611 -23.20 2.29 -13.14
C GLU A 611 -23.43 2.33 -14.65
N THR A 612 -23.70 3.51 -15.21
CA THR A 612 -24.05 3.67 -16.62
C THR A 612 -23.09 4.52 -17.45
N GLN A 613 -21.96 4.94 -16.88
CA GLN A 613 -21.00 5.83 -17.53
C GLN A 613 -20.09 5.07 -18.53
N PRO A 614 -19.58 5.76 -19.55
CA PRO A 614 -18.52 5.21 -20.41
C PRO A 614 -17.17 5.19 -19.67
N ALA A 615 -16.19 4.46 -20.21
CA ALA A 615 -14.80 4.57 -19.74
C ALA A 615 -14.34 6.02 -19.88
N PRO A 616 -13.72 6.59 -18.83
CA PRO A 616 -13.10 7.90 -18.94
C PRO A 616 -11.82 7.82 -19.79
N ASP A 617 -11.45 8.93 -20.42
CA ASP A 617 -10.19 9.05 -21.16
C ASP A 617 -9.00 8.94 -20.18
N PRO A 618 -8.09 7.96 -20.35
CA PRO A 618 -6.90 7.82 -19.50
C PRO A 618 -6.01 9.06 -19.48
N ILE A 619 -5.93 9.82 -20.57
CA ILE A 619 -5.08 11.01 -20.69
C ILE A 619 -5.63 12.18 -19.85
N ALA A 620 -6.95 12.23 -19.68
CA ALA A 620 -7.60 13.27 -18.88
C ALA A 620 -7.52 13.02 -17.37
N GLN A 621 -7.04 11.85 -16.94
CA GLN A 621 -6.97 11.49 -15.51
C GLN A 621 -5.70 12.07 -14.87
N VAL A 622 -5.85 12.56 -13.64
CA VAL A 622 -4.77 13.20 -12.88
C VAL A 622 -4.11 12.21 -11.91
N THR A 623 -4.91 11.37 -11.24
CA THR A 623 -4.38 10.43 -10.24
C THR A 623 -3.90 9.14 -10.88
N LEU A 624 -2.85 8.53 -10.31
CA LEU A 624 -2.30 7.27 -10.84
C LEU A 624 -3.33 6.14 -10.83
N ASP A 625 -4.17 6.06 -9.79
CA ASP A 625 -5.21 5.02 -9.70
C ASP A 625 -6.24 5.22 -10.82
N ALA A 626 -6.70 6.46 -11.06
CA ALA A 626 -7.64 6.75 -12.14
C ALA A 626 -7.05 6.49 -13.52
N THR A 627 -5.82 6.92 -13.80
CA THR A 627 -5.15 6.61 -15.07
C THR A 627 -5.00 5.11 -15.27
N THR A 628 -4.65 4.37 -14.21
CA THR A 628 -4.48 2.91 -14.28
C THR A 628 -5.81 2.21 -14.57
N LEU A 629 -6.87 2.54 -13.83
CA LEU A 629 -8.19 1.96 -14.06
C LEU A 629 -8.76 2.35 -15.43
N ALA A 630 -8.63 3.61 -15.85
CA ALA A 630 -9.06 4.05 -17.17
C ALA A 630 -8.37 3.26 -18.29
N ASN A 631 -7.05 3.02 -18.18
CA ASN A 631 -6.32 2.17 -19.14
C ASN A 631 -6.81 0.72 -19.14
N LEU A 632 -7.09 0.14 -17.96
CA LEU A 632 -7.64 -1.22 -17.86
C LEU A 632 -9.03 -1.34 -18.48
N LEU A 633 -9.86 -0.30 -18.33
CA LEU A 633 -11.21 -0.20 -18.91
C LEU A 633 -11.20 0.07 -20.42
N ALA A 634 -10.21 0.81 -20.92
CA ALA A 634 -10.03 1.08 -22.34
C ALA A 634 -9.50 -0.14 -23.10
N GLY A 635 -8.71 -1.00 -22.44
CA GLY A 635 -8.26 -2.27 -23.01
C GLY A 635 -9.29 -3.40 -22.87
N ASP A 636 -9.03 -4.53 -23.51
CA ASP A 636 -9.87 -5.74 -23.42
C ASP A 636 -9.67 -6.51 -22.09
N SER A 637 -8.78 -6.04 -21.21
CA SER A 637 -8.35 -6.76 -20.00
C SER A 637 -9.46 -6.99 -18.96
N LEU A 638 -10.45 -6.10 -18.91
CA LEU A 638 -11.63 -6.21 -18.04
C LEU A 638 -12.89 -6.61 -18.80
N GLN A 639 -12.83 -6.86 -20.11
CA GLN A 639 -14.00 -7.24 -20.90
C GLN A 639 -14.38 -8.73 -20.79
N ASN A 640 -13.55 -9.55 -20.13
CA ASN A 640 -13.82 -10.97 -19.88
C ASN A 640 -14.87 -11.24 -18.79
N PHE A 641 -15.46 -10.19 -18.19
CA PHE A 641 -16.58 -10.36 -17.26
C PHE A 641 -17.87 -10.59 -18.06
N PHE A 642 -18.35 -11.84 -18.00
CA PHE A 642 -19.47 -12.45 -18.72
C PHE A 642 -20.82 -11.67 -18.77
N LEU A 643 -20.94 -10.51 -18.11
CA LEU A 643 -22.19 -9.76 -17.99
C LEU A 643 -22.31 -8.53 -18.90
N ILE A 644 -21.27 -8.09 -19.61
CA ILE A 644 -21.32 -6.80 -20.34
C ILE A 644 -21.14 -6.99 -21.84
N ASN A 645 -22.17 -7.53 -22.50
CA ASN A 645 -22.36 -7.37 -23.95
C ASN A 645 -23.00 -6.02 -24.33
N ASN A 646 -23.16 -5.09 -23.38
CA ASN A 646 -23.79 -3.79 -23.59
C ASN A 646 -22.87 -2.61 -23.21
N GLY A 647 -21.71 -2.48 -23.87
CA GLY A 647 -21.09 -1.20 -24.19
C GLY A 647 -20.83 -0.15 -23.09
N LYS A 648 -20.79 -0.51 -21.79
CA LYS A 648 -20.54 0.44 -20.68
C LYS A 648 -19.41 -0.07 -19.80
N ALA A 649 -18.28 0.63 -19.81
CA ALA A 649 -17.04 0.12 -19.25
C ALA A 649 -16.93 0.29 -17.72
N THR A 650 -17.45 1.36 -17.12
CA THR A 650 -17.26 1.60 -15.67
C THR A 650 -18.04 0.65 -14.78
N THR A 651 -19.12 0.03 -15.27
CA THR A 651 -19.83 -1.07 -14.59
C THR A 651 -18.87 -2.24 -14.32
N ALA A 652 -17.91 -2.52 -15.21
CA ALA A 652 -16.90 -3.56 -15.00
C ALA A 652 -16.00 -3.26 -13.79
N ALA A 653 -15.68 -1.98 -13.54
CA ALA A 653 -14.94 -1.59 -12.35
C ALA A 653 -15.74 -1.84 -11.07
N LEU A 654 -17.04 -1.52 -11.07
CA LEU A 654 -17.94 -1.77 -9.93
C LEU A 654 -18.10 -3.26 -9.63
N VAL A 655 -18.26 -4.08 -10.68
CA VAL A 655 -18.27 -5.55 -10.56
C VAL A 655 -16.94 -6.05 -9.99
N GLY A 656 -15.82 -5.56 -10.51
CA GLY A 656 -14.49 -5.93 -10.03
C GLY A 656 -14.26 -5.56 -8.55
N ILE A 657 -14.73 -4.40 -8.10
CA ILE A 657 -14.70 -4.02 -6.66
C ILE A 657 -15.42 -5.07 -5.82
N PHE A 658 -16.66 -5.40 -6.20
CA PHE A 658 -17.46 -6.39 -5.49
C PHE A 658 -16.80 -7.77 -5.49
N GLU A 659 -16.39 -8.29 -6.65
CA GLU A 659 -15.79 -9.61 -6.77
C GLU A 659 -14.51 -9.75 -5.96
N ASN A 660 -13.63 -8.76 -6.02
CA ASN A 660 -12.38 -8.75 -5.26
C ASN A 660 -12.66 -8.86 -3.76
N LEU A 661 -13.57 -8.05 -3.24
CA LEU A 661 -13.89 -8.03 -1.81
C LEU A 661 -14.65 -9.27 -1.38
N GLN A 662 -15.70 -9.65 -2.10
CA GLN A 662 -16.56 -10.77 -1.76
C GLN A 662 -15.80 -12.10 -1.85
N SER A 663 -15.05 -12.32 -2.93
CA SER A 663 -14.28 -13.56 -3.13
C SER A 663 -13.17 -13.69 -2.09
N ALA A 664 -12.45 -12.60 -1.80
CA ALA A 664 -11.40 -12.62 -0.78
C ALA A 664 -11.96 -12.86 0.63
N ALA A 665 -13.06 -12.19 1.00
CA ALA A 665 -13.69 -12.33 2.31
C ALA A 665 -14.32 -13.73 2.51
N ASP A 666 -15.03 -14.25 1.52
CA ASP A 666 -15.61 -15.61 1.58
C ASP A 666 -14.52 -16.68 1.60
N GLY A 667 -13.52 -16.57 0.72
CA GLY A 667 -12.39 -17.49 0.67
C GLY A 667 -11.63 -17.53 2.00
N ALA A 668 -11.34 -16.37 2.58
CA ALA A 668 -10.71 -16.24 3.88
C ALA A 668 -11.52 -16.91 5.01
N ALA A 669 -12.84 -16.68 5.04
CA ALA A 669 -13.68 -17.26 6.07
C ALA A 669 -13.87 -18.77 5.94
N ASN A 670 -13.99 -19.27 4.71
CA ASN A 670 -14.06 -20.69 4.43
C ASN A 670 -12.78 -21.39 4.91
N ALA A 671 -11.61 -20.77 4.68
CA ALA A 671 -10.33 -21.27 5.20
C ALA A 671 -10.33 -21.33 6.74
N VAL A 672 -10.75 -20.25 7.41
CA VAL A 672 -10.83 -20.18 8.89
C VAL A 672 -11.80 -21.22 9.46
N ALA A 673 -12.97 -21.38 8.86
CA ALA A 673 -13.99 -22.35 9.28
C ALA A 673 -13.49 -23.79 9.12
N LYS A 674 -12.93 -24.12 7.96
CA LYS A 674 -12.36 -25.45 7.67
C LYS A 674 -11.22 -25.82 8.64
N ALA A 675 -10.33 -24.87 8.93
CA ALA A 675 -9.26 -25.08 9.90
C ALA A 675 -9.78 -25.29 11.32
N SER A 676 -10.77 -24.50 11.74
CA SER A 676 -11.41 -24.63 13.06
C SER A 676 -12.11 -25.98 13.22
N GLN A 677 -12.82 -26.44 12.18
CA GLN A 677 -13.47 -27.75 12.15
C GLN A 677 -12.45 -28.90 12.20
N THR A 678 -11.34 -28.78 11.46
CA THR A 678 -10.27 -29.78 11.46
C THR A 678 -9.64 -29.89 12.85
N LEU A 679 -9.39 -28.75 13.51
CA LEU A 679 -8.87 -28.72 14.87
C LEU A 679 -9.87 -29.32 15.88
N ALA A 680 -11.15 -28.99 15.78
CA ALA A 680 -12.20 -29.55 16.63
C ALA A 680 -12.33 -31.07 16.44
N SER A 681 -12.23 -31.55 15.19
CA SER A 681 -12.25 -32.98 14.87
C SER A 681 -11.01 -33.70 15.40
N ALA A 682 -9.82 -33.09 15.30
CA ALA A 682 -8.60 -33.64 15.87
C ALA A 682 -8.66 -33.74 17.40
N LYS A 683 -9.19 -32.70 18.08
CA LYS A 683 -9.42 -32.72 19.54
C LYS A 683 -10.47 -33.76 19.94
N GLY A 684 -11.58 -33.85 19.19
CA GLY A 684 -12.59 -34.87 19.40
C GLY A 684 -12.04 -36.29 19.25
N ASN A 685 -11.24 -36.52 18.21
CA ASN A 685 -10.60 -37.82 17.96
C ASN A 685 -9.54 -38.15 19.03
N ALA A 686 -8.76 -37.18 19.51
CA ALA A 686 -7.82 -37.38 20.63
C ALA A 686 -8.57 -37.73 21.93
N ASN A 687 -9.70 -37.06 22.21
CA ASN A 687 -10.55 -37.36 23.37
C ASN A 687 -11.26 -38.72 23.24
N SER A 688 -11.59 -39.14 22.01
CA SER A 688 -12.24 -40.42 21.70
C SER A 688 -11.24 -41.59 21.67
N ALA A 689 -9.98 -41.34 21.32
CA ALA A 689 -8.89 -42.30 21.45
C ALA A 689 -8.64 -42.69 22.92
N ASN A 690 -8.92 -41.78 23.86
CA ASN A 690 -8.97 -42.07 25.31
C ASN A 690 -10.25 -42.79 25.77
N ALA A 691 -11.26 -42.91 24.91
CA ALA A 691 -12.57 -43.50 25.23
C ALA A 691 -13.00 -44.51 24.15
N ASN A 692 -12.17 -45.52 23.90
CA ASN A 692 -12.52 -46.56 22.94
C ASN A 692 -13.37 -47.67 23.59
N VAL A 693 -14.70 -47.54 23.50
CA VAL A 693 -15.65 -48.59 23.06
C VAL A 693 -16.97 -47.91 22.64
N ARG A 694 -17.16 -47.57 21.35
CA ARG A 694 -18.51 -47.36 20.76
C ARG A 694 -18.55 -47.81 19.29
N SER A 695 -19.72 -48.29 18.89
CA SER A 695 -19.93 -49.15 17.72
C SER A 695 -19.80 -48.40 16.38
N ALA A 696 -19.59 -49.14 15.29
CA ALA A 696 -19.49 -48.58 13.94
C ALA A 696 -20.75 -47.81 13.49
N ASN A 697 -21.92 -48.14 14.05
CA ASN A 697 -23.18 -47.44 13.77
C ASN A 697 -23.25 -46.06 14.44
N ASP A 698 -22.67 -45.89 15.63
CA ASP A 698 -22.56 -44.58 16.29
C ASP A 698 -21.64 -43.64 15.50
N ARG A 699 -20.59 -44.20 14.87
CA ARG A 699 -19.69 -43.46 13.98
C ARG A 699 -20.39 -43.02 12.71
N LEU A 700 -21.22 -43.88 12.11
CA LEU A 700 -21.98 -43.55 10.91
C LEU A 700 -23.05 -42.49 11.19
N ALA A 701 -23.76 -42.60 12.33
CA ALA A 701 -24.74 -41.61 12.78
C ALA A 701 -24.10 -40.25 13.11
N GLN A 702 -22.96 -40.24 13.82
CA GLN A 702 -22.18 -39.00 14.03
C GLN A 702 -21.62 -38.44 12.72
N MET A 703 -21.26 -39.28 11.76
CA MET A 703 -20.79 -38.83 10.45
C MET A 703 -21.93 -38.21 9.64
N GLN A 704 -23.15 -38.79 9.70
CA GLN A 704 -24.35 -38.23 9.08
C GLN A 704 -24.84 -36.95 9.78
N GLU A 705 -24.74 -36.87 11.11
CA GLU A 705 -25.06 -35.67 11.88
C GLU A 705 -24.02 -34.55 11.66
N ARG A 706 -22.73 -34.91 11.53
CA ARG A 706 -21.67 -34.00 11.06
C ARG A 706 -21.92 -33.55 9.63
N LEU A 707 -22.28 -34.46 8.71
CA LEU A 707 -22.59 -34.11 7.31
C LEU A 707 -23.87 -33.27 7.19
N GLY A 708 -24.86 -33.45 8.07
CA GLY A 708 -26.05 -32.62 8.18
C GLY A 708 -25.80 -31.25 8.83
N ALA A 709 -24.85 -31.17 9.78
CA ALA A 709 -24.34 -29.92 10.33
C ALA A 709 -23.30 -29.22 9.42
N ASN A 710 -22.78 -29.93 8.40
CA ASN A 710 -21.89 -29.45 7.34
C ASN A 710 -22.65 -28.82 6.16
N ALA A 711 -23.99 -28.70 6.21
CA ALA A 711 -24.66 -27.72 5.37
C ALA A 711 -24.21 -26.35 5.87
N ASP A 712 -23.20 -25.79 5.20
CA ASP A 712 -22.54 -24.54 5.55
C ASP A 712 -23.54 -23.56 6.16
N LYS A 713 -23.34 -23.21 7.44
CA LYS A 713 -23.98 -22.01 7.99
C LYS A 713 -23.30 -20.84 7.30
N ILE A 714 -23.74 -20.57 6.07
CA ILE A 714 -23.47 -19.34 5.34
C ILE A 714 -23.63 -18.21 6.36
N ASN A 715 -22.59 -17.39 6.54
CA ASN A 715 -22.71 -16.21 7.37
C ASN A 715 -23.66 -15.27 6.66
N VAL A 716 -24.93 -15.36 7.02
CA VAL A 716 -26.03 -14.64 6.37
C VAL A 716 -25.79 -13.14 6.41
N ASN A 717 -25.14 -12.63 7.47
CA ASN A 717 -24.78 -11.22 7.57
C ASN A 717 -23.73 -10.83 6.52
N ARG A 718 -22.76 -11.70 6.22
CA ARG A 718 -21.75 -11.42 5.18
C ARG A 718 -22.33 -11.50 3.78
N GLN A 719 -23.13 -12.51 3.48
CA GLN A 719 -23.81 -12.59 2.18
C GLN A 719 -24.81 -11.45 1.99
N GLY A 720 -25.56 -11.11 3.05
CA GLY A 720 -26.45 -9.94 3.06
C GLY A 720 -25.70 -8.63 2.80
N ARG A 721 -24.50 -8.46 3.38
CA ARG A 721 -23.60 -7.33 3.07
C ARG A 721 -23.16 -7.32 1.60
N GLY A 722 -22.76 -8.46 1.04
CA GLY A 722 -22.40 -8.55 -0.38
C GLY A 722 -23.54 -8.15 -1.29
N VAL A 723 -24.76 -8.62 -0.99
CA VAL A 723 -25.99 -8.22 -1.70
C VAL A 723 -26.27 -6.73 -1.55
N GLN A 724 -26.12 -6.17 -0.34
CA GLN A 724 -26.26 -4.73 -0.10
C GLN A 724 -25.22 -3.92 -0.87
N GLN A 725 -23.97 -4.38 -0.93
CA GLN A 725 -22.91 -3.72 -1.69
C GLN A 725 -23.27 -3.66 -3.17
N LEU A 726 -23.62 -4.79 -3.79
CA LEU A 726 -24.04 -4.84 -5.20
C LEU A 726 -25.20 -3.89 -5.50
N ARG A 727 -26.32 -4.03 -4.78
CA ARG A 727 -27.54 -3.25 -5.07
C ARG A 727 -27.39 -1.76 -4.75
N SER A 728 -26.44 -1.40 -3.89
CA SER A 728 -26.16 -0.01 -3.55
C SER A 728 -25.20 0.68 -4.51
N MET A 729 -24.24 -0.04 -5.09
CA MET A 729 -23.35 0.47 -6.14
C MET A 729 -23.96 0.37 -7.54
N MET A 730 -24.89 -0.56 -7.75
CA MET A 730 -25.51 -0.83 -9.05
C MET A 730 -27.04 -1.01 -8.90
N PRO A 731 -27.76 0.05 -8.51
CA PRO A 731 -29.21 -0.01 -8.30
C PRO A 731 -30.01 -0.36 -9.56
N GLU A 732 -29.58 0.02 -10.76
CA GLU A 732 -30.32 -0.31 -11.99
C GLU A 732 -30.26 -1.80 -12.31
N HIS A 733 -29.10 -2.44 -12.13
CA HIS A 733 -28.91 -3.86 -12.44
C HIS A 733 -29.31 -4.79 -11.28
N PHE A 734 -29.04 -4.39 -10.03
CA PHE A 734 -29.18 -5.27 -8.85
C PHE A 734 -30.14 -4.74 -7.77
N GLY A 735 -30.82 -3.60 -7.98
CA GLY A 735 -31.76 -3.04 -7.00
C GLY A 735 -32.92 -3.98 -6.63
N ALA A 736 -33.32 -4.87 -7.55
CA ALA A 736 -34.36 -5.85 -7.27
C ALA A 736 -33.89 -7.04 -6.41
N ALA A 737 -32.58 -7.18 -6.15
CA ALA A 737 -32.02 -8.34 -5.47
C ALA A 737 -32.19 -8.28 -3.94
N PHE A 738 -32.69 -9.37 -3.34
CA PHE A 738 -32.81 -9.50 -1.87
C PHE A 738 -32.79 -10.96 -1.42
N LEU A 739 -32.56 -11.18 -0.12
CA LEU A 739 -32.58 -12.53 0.47
C LEU A 739 -34.00 -12.91 0.90
N ILE A 740 -34.49 -14.08 0.47
CA ILE A 740 -35.78 -14.65 0.91
C ILE A 740 -35.61 -16.10 1.37
N ARG A 741 -36.51 -16.60 2.22
CA ARG A 741 -36.52 -18.02 2.59
C ARG A 741 -36.84 -18.87 1.37
N ARG A 742 -36.11 -19.97 1.17
CA ARG A 742 -36.27 -20.87 0.01
C ARG A 742 -37.70 -21.39 -0.16
N ASN A 743 -38.42 -21.61 0.94
CA ASN A 743 -39.82 -22.03 0.93
C ASN A 743 -40.82 -20.93 0.53
N GLN A 744 -40.39 -19.67 0.45
CA GLN A 744 -41.18 -18.51 0.02
C GLN A 744 -40.90 -18.12 -1.44
N VAL A 745 -39.93 -18.75 -2.10
CA VAL A 745 -39.62 -18.53 -3.52
C VAL A 745 -40.80 -18.96 -4.38
N THR A 746 -41.31 -18.03 -5.18
CA THR A 746 -42.37 -18.28 -6.17
C THR A 746 -41.79 -18.30 -7.59
N SER A 747 -42.60 -18.65 -8.59
CA SER A 747 -42.20 -18.60 -10.02
C SER A 747 -41.92 -17.17 -10.52
N GLN A 748 -42.17 -16.14 -9.71
CA GLN A 748 -41.90 -14.73 -10.01
C GLN A 748 -40.51 -14.29 -9.53
N HIS A 749 -39.75 -15.15 -8.86
CA HIS A 749 -38.44 -14.85 -8.30
C HIS A 749 -37.33 -15.49 -9.13
N TYR A 750 -36.23 -14.76 -9.35
CA TYR A 750 -35.04 -15.29 -10.00
C TYR A 750 -34.06 -15.81 -8.95
N VAL A 751 -33.91 -17.13 -8.80
CA VAL A 751 -32.98 -17.67 -7.81
C VAL A 751 -31.56 -17.56 -8.32
N PHE A 752 -30.77 -16.65 -7.76
CA PHE A 752 -29.34 -16.52 -8.08
C PHE A 752 -28.60 -17.81 -7.70
N GLY A 753 -28.02 -18.47 -8.70
CA GLY A 753 -27.11 -19.60 -8.55
C GLY A 753 -25.67 -19.16 -8.32
N LEU A 754 -24.80 -20.11 -7.93
CA LEU A 754 -23.36 -19.87 -7.73
C LEU A 754 -22.65 -19.42 -9.01
N GLU A 755 -23.18 -19.87 -10.12
CA GLU A 755 -22.88 -19.57 -11.51
C GLU A 755 -23.38 -18.21 -12.06
N ASP A 756 -24.24 -17.52 -11.33
CA ASP A 756 -24.73 -16.16 -11.66
C ASP A 756 -23.95 -15.09 -10.89
N LEU A 757 -23.18 -15.52 -9.89
CA LEU A 757 -22.19 -14.69 -9.26
C LEU A 757 -21.00 -14.55 -10.22
N PRO A 758 -20.56 -13.33 -10.51
CA PRO A 758 -19.38 -13.10 -11.34
C PRO A 758 -18.17 -13.94 -10.86
N GLY A 759 -17.55 -14.70 -11.77
CA GLY A 759 -16.24 -15.34 -11.57
C GLY A 759 -16.15 -16.76 -10.94
N ARG A 760 -17.24 -17.51 -10.71
CA ARG A 760 -17.15 -18.88 -10.13
C ARG A 760 -17.39 -20.01 -11.16
N GLU A 761 -16.32 -20.67 -11.62
CA GLU A 761 -16.36 -21.75 -12.63
C GLU A 761 -16.85 -23.14 -12.15
N SER A 762 -17.33 -23.34 -10.92
CA SER A 762 -17.78 -24.67 -10.47
C SER A 762 -19.31 -24.85 -10.52
N LEU A 763 -19.77 -25.71 -11.43
CA LEU A 763 -21.16 -26.18 -11.58
C LEU A 763 -21.82 -26.66 -10.27
N PRO A 764 -23.11 -26.32 -10.09
CA PRO A 764 -24.15 -27.34 -9.97
C PRO A 764 -25.19 -27.23 -11.09
N LYS A 765 -25.51 -28.37 -11.70
CA LYS A 765 -26.49 -28.49 -12.80
C LYS A 765 -27.94 -28.33 -12.32
N THR A 766 -28.43 -27.13 -11.98
CA THR A 766 -29.88 -26.82 -12.06
C THR A 766 -30.20 -25.32 -11.87
N ARG A 767 -30.69 -24.65 -12.92
CA ARG A 767 -31.32 -23.31 -12.87
C ARG A 767 -32.83 -23.39 -13.16
N TYR A 768 -33.64 -22.53 -12.54
CA TYR A 768 -35.10 -22.49 -12.65
C TYR A 768 -35.61 -21.04 -12.83
N GLY A 769 -36.48 -20.79 -13.83
CA GLY A 769 -37.31 -19.56 -13.92
C GLY A 769 -37.06 -18.70 -15.18
N GLU A 770 -38.09 -17.95 -15.59
CA GLU A 770 -38.09 -16.99 -16.72
C GLU A 770 -38.04 -15.57 -16.13
N TYR A 771 -37.15 -14.71 -16.65
CA TYR A 771 -36.86 -13.40 -16.08
C TYR A 771 -37.88 -12.36 -16.49
N LEU A 772 -38.31 -11.48 -15.57
CA LEU A 772 -39.10 -10.29 -15.88
C LEU A 772 -38.43 -9.03 -15.29
N ARG A 773 -38.45 -7.92 -16.04
CA ARG A 773 -38.15 -6.56 -15.61
C ARG A 773 -39.13 -6.11 -14.51
N PRO A 774 -38.86 -5.00 -13.80
CA PRO A 774 -39.78 -4.44 -12.80
C PRO A 774 -41.19 -4.14 -13.32
N ASP A 775 -41.34 -3.96 -14.64
CA ASP A 775 -42.61 -3.75 -15.33
C ASP A 775 -43.32 -5.05 -15.79
N GLY A 776 -42.74 -6.23 -15.48
CA GLY A 776 -43.29 -7.53 -15.84
C GLY A 776 -42.96 -8.02 -17.25
N SER A 777 -42.04 -7.36 -17.97
CA SER A 777 -41.60 -7.79 -19.31
C SER A 777 -40.34 -8.66 -19.30
N PRO A 778 -40.13 -9.63 -20.21
CA PRO A 778 -38.96 -10.51 -20.15
C PRO A 778 -37.61 -9.79 -20.16
N PHE A 779 -36.68 -10.18 -19.27
CA PHE A 779 -35.31 -9.67 -19.27
C PHE A 779 -34.54 -10.30 -20.44
N GLY A 780 -33.93 -9.47 -21.30
CA GLY A 780 -33.30 -9.91 -22.55
C GLY A 780 -31.97 -10.62 -22.35
N ASP A 781 -31.67 -11.56 -23.26
CA ASP A 781 -30.38 -12.20 -23.56
C ASP A 781 -29.92 -13.44 -22.77
N ILE A 782 -30.81 -14.11 -22.04
CA ILE A 782 -30.54 -15.46 -21.51
C ILE A 782 -31.50 -16.46 -22.17
N ALA A 783 -30.96 -17.40 -22.95
CA ALA A 783 -31.77 -18.42 -23.62
C ALA A 783 -32.63 -19.20 -22.62
N PRO A 784 -33.92 -19.45 -22.90
CA PRO A 784 -34.81 -20.14 -21.96
C PRO A 784 -34.37 -21.61 -21.75
N PRO A 785 -34.60 -22.18 -20.56
CA PRO A 785 -34.17 -23.55 -20.23
C PRO A 785 -34.95 -24.62 -21.00
N HIS A 786 -34.32 -25.79 -21.21
CA HIS A 786 -35.00 -26.97 -21.73
C HIS A 786 -36.08 -27.51 -20.76
N PRO A 787 -37.19 -28.12 -21.25
CA PRO A 787 -38.46 -28.26 -20.50
C PRO A 787 -38.52 -29.31 -19.36
N SER A 788 -37.41 -29.78 -18.79
CA SER A 788 -37.42 -31.07 -18.07
C SER A 788 -37.14 -31.07 -16.57
N SER A 789 -37.33 -29.97 -15.82
CA SER A 789 -37.33 -30.10 -14.34
C SER A 789 -38.33 -29.15 -13.65
N ILE A 790 -39.40 -29.71 -13.09
CA ILE A 790 -40.50 -29.00 -12.38
C ILE A 790 -40.48 -29.40 -10.89
N ARG A 791 -39.32 -29.61 -10.27
CA ARG A 791 -39.26 -29.91 -8.82
C ARG A 791 -38.16 -29.13 -8.13
N LEU A 792 -38.55 -28.00 -7.54
CA LEU A 792 -37.72 -27.26 -6.59
C LEU A 792 -37.58 -28.10 -5.29
N PRO A 793 -36.36 -28.38 -4.80
CA PRO A 793 -36.18 -29.02 -3.49
C PRO A 793 -36.62 -28.07 -2.35
N LYS A 794 -37.30 -28.61 -1.33
CA LYS A 794 -37.79 -27.86 -0.16
C LYS A 794 -36.70 -27.76 0.92
N GLY A 795 -36.47 -26.56 1.48
CA GLY A 795 -35.57 -26.31 2.61
C GLY A 795 -35.87 -24.98 3.32
N ASP A 796 -35.41 -24.83 4.57
CA ASP A 796 -35.60 -23.63 5.41
C ASP A 796 -34.31 -22.77 5.51
N HIS A 797 -33.66 -22.53 4.37
CA HIS A 797 -32.49 -21.65 4.26
C HIS A 797 -32.82 -20.41 3.43
N LEU A 798 -32.00 -19.36 3.52
CA LEU A 798 -32.13 -18.15 2.72
C LEU A 798 -31.49 -18.35 1.34
N VAL A 799 -32.10 -17.77 0.32
CA VAL A 799 -31.59 -17.70 -1.06
C VAL A 799 -31.70 -16.27 -1.56
N LEU A 800 -30.75 -15.87 -2.42
CA LEU A 800 -30.79 -14.60 -3.13
C LEU A 800 -31.77 -14.74 -4.31
N VAL A 801 -32.71 -13.80 -4.40
CA VAL A 801 -33.76 -13.74 -5.42
C VAL A 801 -33.80 -12.42 -6.17
#